data_AF-A0A0S2FG64-F1
#
_entry.id   AF-A0A0S2FG64-F1
#
_cell.length_a   1.000
_cell.length_b   1.000
_cell.length_c   1.000
_cell.angle_alpha   90.00
_cell.angle_beta   90.00
_cell.angle_gamma   90.00
#
_symmetry.space_group_name_H-M   'P 1'
#
loop_
_entity.id
_entity.type
_entity.pdbx_description
1 polymer ?
#
loop_
_entity_poly.entity_id
_entity_poly.type
_entity_poly.pdbx_seq_one_letter_code
_entity_poly.pdbx_strand_id
1 'polypeptide(L)'
;MAYFALPSLTLPSYRFDYHSRFAGILPVEDAASVAGDALQLPVAYKVQGRDGTVEVQTTVAIAKGQQLSLAAVFGGGEADDAQAGRGAVSLFLKALLWMEEGNPLASLAASGHRARYERGECIAENLYIACLCLTRWLGLNLRRGVAATDPVLYKTVRGALEALVKGAKPNTSTTLDQLMPALRYFNRKIYSAGRYTPFDDACRARSFAIKQLRAEPDGETRYLQWMAMSLRYLEQQGVAHVQTAIGEDEIHAANAVVASYNQARQTQYKLLARTAAVYAGAQALERDLSARILPLFEDPSLGEVIGIDLPGSENRGGHYAELFAFLTAQLQIQPSPELTRFFGAGAGARALQLTNHIQCGEVAGVSSDNRSAIGYAMAYSLRLPATAFYRAYSDYVFACLAAAKGRQAEDARDSAGTPPHRAHDVSGLFDEMFRNDSLTCDGLTLRRYDVASARTRERVDFVGKRNMMALCESLDLPSSEQGPSYYELLTANAGLLGFRLGHACHYRSFVAAKYPFIAFDTHLGGHAIAGAPGWFASTGGGLDGYVDTDLLRVASDRLMFTGLQALSAAQIAQLMSLVRDAATLADLFVAGKPVIQEQLAAAMALIASVANLDRAYAAFQALVEALAGDSSVRSVWFAALSRVLNLFINWRSYLLGSDTQGLEHSDIQDEFLRTIVLLAYDLMPFEASASSQGNVGAQLQQLVASVSAAYWQVTVGPLAGFAGTRQITASIAGYKAPASVVTVTRKPSPA
;
A
#
# COMPACT_ATOMS: atom_id res chain seq x y z
N MET A 1 -34.94 10.61 2.68
CA MET A 1 -33.50 10.30 2.92
C MET A 1 -33.46 9.27 4.03
N ALA A 2 -32.68 8.22 3.87
CA ALA A 2 -32.66 7.14 4.84
C ALA A 2 -31.34 7.14 5.61
N TYR A 3 -31.48 7.13 6.93
CA TYR A 3 -30.37 7.07 7.84
C TYR A 3 -29.80 5.64 7.85
N PHE A 4 -28.49 5.54 7.69
CA PHE A 4 -27.73 4.30 7.73
C PHE A 4 -26.85 4.35 8.98
N ALA A 5 -26.96 3.35 9.84
CA ALA A 5 -26.01 3.15 10.91
C ALA A 5 -25.68 1.67 11.01
N LEU A 6 -24.45 1.37 11.41
CA LEU A 6 -24.07 0.06 11.90
C LEU A 6 -23.86 0.21 13.41
N PRO A 7 -24.35 -0.74 14.23
CA PRO A 7 -23.90 -0.88 15.60
C PRO A 7 -22.37 -0.91 15.65
N SER A 8 -21.77 -0.53 16.78
CA SER A 8 -20.30 -0.63 16.93
C SER A 8 -19.83 -2.03 16.55
N LEU A 9 -19.03 -2.11 15.48
CA LEU A 9 -18.44 -3.34 14.99
C LEU A 9 -17.09 -3.53 15.67
N THR A 10 -16.91 -4.69 16.29
CA THR A 10 -15.59 -5.12 16.76
C THR A 10 -15.01 -6.03 15.68
N LEU A 11 -14.11 -5.49 14.86
CA LEU A 11 -13.46 -6.23 13.80
C LEU A 11 -12.32 -7.08 14.39
N PRO A 12 -12.30 -8.40 14.12
CA PRO A 12 -11.12 -9.20 14.37
C PRO A 12 -9.97 -8.73 13.46
N SER A 13 -8.73 -9.02 13.85
CA SER A 13 -7.57 -8.77 12.97
C SER A 13 -7.75 -9.43 11.61
N TYR A 14 -7.66 -8.67 10.54
CA TYR A 14 -7.42 -9.20 9.20
C TYR A 14 -5.99 -9.71 9.12
N ARG A 15 -5.84 -11.03 8.94
CA ARG A 15 -4.56 -11.73 9.16
C ARG A 15 -3.63 -11.78 7.95
N PHE A 16 -4.09 -11.30 6.80
CA PHE A 16 -3.38 -11.47 5.53
C PHE A 16 -2.93 -10.12 5.00
N ASP A 17 -1.77 -10.06 4.37
CA ASP A 17 -1.35 -8.93 3.56
C ASP A 17 -0.78 -9.49 2.26
N TYR A 18 -1.59 -9.46 1.21
CA TYR A 18 -1.23 -10.14 -0.03
C TYR A 18 -0.12 -9.43 -0.80
N HIS A 19 0.15 -8.17 -0.51
CA HIS A 19 1.26 -7.49 -1.13
C HIS A 19 1.73 -6.32 -0.27
N SER A 20 3.01 -6.36 0.09
CA SER A 20 3.74 -5.24 0.67
C SER A 20 5.14 -5.13 0.07
N ARG A 21 5.79 -3.97 0.17
CA ARG A 21 7.19 -3.75 -0.19
C ARG A 21 7.99 -3.60 1.09
N PHE A 22 9.09 -4.34 1.19
CA PHE A 22 9.89 -4.39 2.41
C PHE A 22 10.30 -2.99 2.90
N ALA A 23 10.81 -2.16 1.98
CA ALA A 23 11.20 -0.76 2.20
C ALA A 23 10.11 0.14 2.86
N GLY A 24 8.85 -0.24 2.72
CA GLY A 24 7.71 0.57 3.10
C GLY A 24 6.94 0.10 4.33
N ILE A 25 7.31 -1.02 4.97
CA ILE A 25 6.54 -1.58 6.09
C ILE A 25 6.66 -0.72 7.35
N LEU A 26 7.89 -0.35 7.75
CA LEU A 26 8.08 0.38 9.01
C LEU A 26 7.64 1.84 8.89
N PRO A 27 6.93 2.39 9.89
CA PRO A 27 6.65 3.81 9.96
C PRO A 27 7.95 4.60 10.17
N VAL A 28 7.95 5.88 9.77
CA VAL A 28 9.10 6.77 10.03
C VAL A 28 9.35 6.90 11.53
N GLU A 29 8.28 7.18 12.27
CA GLU A 29 8.21 7.21 13.73
C GLU A 29 6.78 6.86 14.16
N ASP A 30 6.64 6.01 15.16
CA ASP A 30 5.38 5.78 15.87
C ASP A 30 5.69 5.36 17.30
N ALA A 31 5.41 6.23 18.28
CA ALA A 31 5.75 5.97 19.67
C ALA A 31 4.90 4.87 20.31
N ALA A 32 3.73 4.55 19.75
CA ALA A 32 2.87 3.49 20.25
C ALA A 32 3.33 2.10 19.79
N SER A 33 4.03 2.02 18.65
CA SER A 33 4.52 0.77 18.08
C SER A 33 5.86 0.38 18.69
N VAL A 34 5.81 -0.41 19.76
CA VAL A 34 6.99 -0.96 20.46
C VAL A 34 6.97 -2.49 20.50
N ALA A 35 8.14 -3.12 20.41
CA ALA A 35 8.28 -4.56 20.53
C ALA A 35 7.84 -5.03 21.92
N GLY A 36 6.74 -5.81 21.98
CA GLY A 36 6.14 -6.24 23.25
C GLY A 36 7.01 -7.19 24.06
N ASP A 37 7.87 -7.93 23.36
CA ASP A 37 8.81 -8.90 23.91
C ASP A 37 10.13 -8.84 23.14
N ALA A 38 11.20 -9.33 23.77
CA ALA A 38 12.49 -9.46 23.11
C ALA A 38 12.44 -10.61 22.08
N LEU A 39 13.17 -10.46 20.98
CA LEU A 39 13.28 -11.44 19.91
C LEU A 39 14.75 -11.61 19.53
N GLN A 40 15.18 -12.86 19.37
CA GLN A 40 16.48 -13.22 18.81
C GLN A 40 16.28 -14.16 17.65
N LEU A 41 16.88 -13.83 16.50
CA LEU A 41 16.77 -14.60 15.27
C LEU A 41 18.17 -15.03 14.83
N PRO A 42 18.50 -16.34 14.83
CA PRO A 42 19.69 -16.81 14.15
C PRO A 42 19.50 -16.64 12.64
N VAL A 43 20.40 -15.91 11.99
CA VAL A 43 20.34 -15.61 10.56
C VAL A 43 21.63 -16.08 9.91
N ALA A 44 21.49 -16.94 8.89
CA ALA A 44 22.60 -17.45 8.10
C ALA A 44 22.23 -17.42 6.61
N TYR A 45 23.07 -16.80 5.79
CA TYR A 45 22.90 -16.74 4.34
C TYR A 45 24.23 -16.58 3.61
N LYS A 46 24.21 -16.89 2.31
CA LYS A 46 25.36 -16.72 1.43
C LYS A 46 25.12 -15.55 0.49
N VAL A 47 26.16 -14.76 0.24
CA VAL A 47 26.13 -13.66 -0.72
C VAL A 47 27.25 -13.86 -1.73
N GLN A 48 26.93 -13.76 -3.01
CA GLN A 48 27.94 -13.66 -4.07
C GLN A 48 28.58 -12.27 -4.03
N GLY A 49 29.82 -12.20 -3.53
CA GLY A 49 30.67 -11.02 -3.59
C GLY A 49 31.52 -11.00 -4.85
N ARG A 50 32.23 -9.89 -5.10
CA ARG A 50 33.16 -9.77 -6.24
C ARG A 50 34.32 -10.78 -6.19
N ASP A 51 34.74 -11.16 -4.98
CA ASP A 51 35.91 -12.02 -4.73
C ASP A 51 35.52 -13.45 -4.28
N GLY A 52 34.25 -13.84 -4.42
CA GLY A 52 33.73 -15.16 -4.04
C GLY A 52 32.46 -15.11 -3.19
N THR A 53 32.02 -16.27 -2.72
CA THR A 53 30.85 -16.39 -1.85
C THR A 53 31.22 -16.06 -0.41
N VAL A 54 30.55 -15.07 0.17
CA VAL A 54 30.65 -14.68 1.59
C VAL A 54 29.53 -15.37 2.36
N GLU A 55 29.87 -16.07 3.43
CA GLU A 55 28.90 -16.61 4.37
C GLU A 55 28.69 -15.62 5.51
N VAL A 56 27.44 -15.19 5.70
CA VAL A 56 27.04 -14.34 6.82
C VAL A 56 26.34 -15.23 7.84
N GLN A 57 26.82 -15.20 9.08
CA GLN A 57 26.18 -15.85 10.21
C GLN A 57 26.14 -14.87 11.39
N THR A 58 24.94 -14.53 11.85
CA THR A 58 24.75 -13.56 12.93
C THR A 58 23.46 -13.83 13.69
N THR A 59 23.31 -13.21 14.86
CA THR A 59 22.05 -13.19 15.61
C THR A 59 21.48 -11.78 15.59
N VAL A 60 20.30 -11.64 15.01
CA VAL A 60 19.57 -10.37 14.99
C VAL A 60 18.73 -10.28 16.24
N ALA A 61 18.88 -9.20 17.00
CA ALA A 61 18.13 -8.97 18.24
C ALA A 61 17.19 -7.76 18.13
N ILE A 62 15.98 -7.91 18.64
CA ILE A 62 15.04 -6.83 18.92
C ILE A 62 14.80 -6.83 20.42
N ALA A 63 15.08 -5.72 21.10
CA ALA A 63 14.86 -5.61 22.54
C ALA A 63 13.38 -5.38 22.86
N LYS A 64 12.94 -5.86 24.03
CA LYS A 64 11.61 -5.50 24.56
C LYS A 64 11.54 -3.98 24.76
N GLY A 65 10.42 -3.37 24.36
CA GLY A 65 10.21 -1.94 24.42
C GLY A 65 10.87 -1.14 23.29
N GLN A 66 11.67 -1.78 22.43
CA GLN A 66 12.28 -1.11 21.28
C GLN A 66 11.19 -0.65 20.30
N GLN A 67 11.25 0.62 19.89
CA GLN A 67 10.29 1.17 18.94
C GLN A 67 10.46 0.51 17.56
N LEU A 68 9.35 0.12 16.93
CA LEU A 68 9.33 -0.47 15.59
C LEU A 68 9.15 0.62 14.54
N SER A 69 10.23 1.34 14.24
CA SER A 69 10.23 2.43 13.28
C SER A 69 11.58 2.60 12.57
N LEU A 70 11.60 3.36 11.48
CA LEU A 70 12.85 3.76 10.83
C LEU A 70 13.72 4.57 11.78
N ALA A 71 13.15 5.52 12.54
CA ALA A 71 13.95 6.28 13.50
C ALA A 71 14.68 5.37 14.50
N ALA A 72 14.01 4.35 15.03
CA ALA A 72 14.64 3.42 15.96
C ALA A 72 15.83 2.65 15.34
N VAL A 73 15.69 2.16 14.10
CA VAL A 73 16.78 1.52 13.34
C VAL A 73 17.99 2.45 13.19
N PHE A 74 17.73 3.70 12.81
CA PHE A 74 18.78 4.71 12.56
C PHE A 74 19.35 5.31 13.85
N GLY A 75 18.66 5.16 14.98
CA GLY A 75 19.08 5.64 16.28
C GLY A 75 20.21 4.80 16.91
N GLY A 76 20.37 3.56 16.45
CA GLY A 76 21.39 2.61 16.91
C GLY A 76 21.36 2.33 18.43
N GLY A 77 22.33 1.52 18.88
CA GLY A 77 22.61 1.29 20.30
C GLY A 77 21.56 0.49 21.07
N GLU A 78 21.52 0.72 22.39
CA GLU A 78 20.53 0.14 23.31
C GLU A 78 19.14 0.76 23.06
N ALA A 79 18.09 -0.03 23.31
CA ALA A 79 16.71 0.46 23.30
C ALA A 79 16.47 1.33 24.54
N ASP A 80 16.79 2.62 24.41
CA ASP A 80 16.60 3.65 25.42
C ASP A 80 15.61 4.73 24.94
N ASP A 81 15.17 5.60 25.86
CA ASP A 81 14.21 6.67 25.58
C ASP A 81 14.72 7.69 24.54
N ALA A 82 16.03 7.77 24.34
CA ALA A 82 16.68 8.71 23.43
C ALA A 82 16.85 8.15 22.01
N GLN A 83 16.66 6.84 21.79
CA GLN A 83 16.91 6.15 20.51
C GLN A 83 16.13 6.80 19.36
N ALA A 84 14.83 7.04 19.55
CA ALA A 84 14.00 7.67 18.53
C ALA A 84 14.49 9.09 18.18
N GLY A 85 14.96 9.85 19.17
CA GLY A 85 15.53 11.19 18.97
C GLY A 85 16.83 11.16 18.17
N ARG A 86 17.76 10.26 18.51
CA ARG A 86 19.00 10.03 17.74
C ARG A 86 18.68 9.64 16.29
N GLY A 87 17.70 8.76 16.13
CA GLY A 87 17.19 8.29 14.85
C GLY A 87 16.62 9.37 13.96
N ALA A 88 15.76 10.24 14.52
CA ALA A 88 15.17 11.35 13.78
C ALA A 88 16.24 12.29 13.24
N VAL A 89 17.28 12.60 14.02
CA VAL A 89 18.40 13.42 13.56
C VAL A 89 19.19 12.69 12.47
N SER A 90 19.53 11.42 12.69
CA SER A 90 20.27 10.59 11.73
C SER A 90 19.56 10.54 10.36
N LEU A 91 18.26 10.27 10.34
CA LEU A 91 17.44 10.28 9.12
C LEU A 91 17.53 11.63 8.40
N PHE A 92 17.36 12.75 9.11
CA PHE A 92 17.44 14.06 8.48
C PHE A 92 18.83 14.36 7.92
N LEU A 93 19.90 13.97 8.62
CA LEU A 93 21.28 14.11 8.13
C LEU A 93 21.51 13.29 6.85
N LYS A 94 20.96 12.08 6.74
CA LYS A 94 21.03 11.27 5.50
C LYS A 94 20.26 11.92 4.36
N ALA A 95 19.12 12.54 4.64
CA ALA A 95 18.38 13.27 3.62
C ALA A 95 19.18 14.49 3.08
N LEU A 96 19.91 15.20 3.96
CA LEU A 96 20.83 16.27 3.53
C LEU A 96 22.00 15.73 2.70
N LEU A 97 22.58 14.60 3.10
CA LEU A 97 23.65 13.94 2.34
C LEU A 97 23.19 13.55 0.93
N TRP A 98 21.94 13.10 0.77
CA TRP A 98 21.38 12.82 -0.55
C TRP A 98 21.39 14.06 -1.46
N MET A 99 21.09 15.25 -0.90
CA MET A 99 21.12 16.51 -1.65
C MET A 99 22.54 17.00 -1.95
N GLU A 100 23.57 16.49 -1.26
CA GLU A 100 24.97 16.75 -1.58
C GLU A 100 25.49 15.83 -2.70
N GLU A 101 25.13 14.54 -2.65
CA GLU A 101 25.66 13.51 -3.55
C GLU A 101 24.86 13.35 -4.86
N GLY A 102 23.55 13.60 -4.82
CA GLY A 102 22.63 13.19 -5.88
C GLY A 102 21.31 13.93 -5.89
N ASN A 103 21.35 15.26 -5.75
CA ASN A 103 20.19 16.15 -5.74
C ASN A 103 19.32 15.98 -7.01
N PRO A 104 18.07 15.49 -6.87
CA PRO A 104 17.15 15.30 -8.00
C PRO A 104 16.90 16.59 -8.81
N LEU A 105 16.81 17.75 -8.15
CA LEU A 105 16.60 19.03 -8.84
C LEU A 105 17.84 19.47 -9.63
N ALA A 106 19.05 19.10 -9.18
CA ALA A 106 20.27 19.34 -9.93
C ALA A 106 20.34 18.43 -11.18
N SER A 107 19.99 17.15 -11.03
CA SER A 107 19.86 16.22 -12.16
C SER A 107 18.84 16.71 -13.19
N LEU A 108 17.69 17.21 -12.73
CA LEU A 108 16.68 17.81 -13.60
C LEU A 108 17.20 19.06 -14.33
N ALA A 109 17.88 19.97 -13.62
CA ALA A 109 18.43 21.19 -14.22
C ALA A 109 19.45 20.88 -15.33
N ALA A 110 20.27 19.83 -15.14
CA ALA A 110 21.24 19.34 -16.10
C ALA A 110 20.64 18.56 -17.28
N SER A 111 19.40 18.09 -17.17
CA SER A 111 18.73 17.29 -18.21
C SER A 111 18.39 18.11 -19.46
N GLY A 112 18.62 17.51 -20.64
CA GLY A 112 18.16 18.06 -21.93
C GLY A 112 16.64 17.99 -22.15
N HIS A 113 15.92 17.23 -21.30
CA HIS A 113 14.47 17.04 -21.40
C HIS A 113 13.77 17.31 -20.07
N ARG A 114 13.80 18.57 -19.61
CA ARG A 114 13.24 19.02 -18.32
C ARG A 114 11.73 18.81 -18.16
N ALA A 115 11.01 18.58 -19.26
CA ALA A 115 9.60 18.19 -19.22
C ALA A 115 9.38 16.81 -18.57
N ARG A 116 10.40 15.94 -18.55
CA ARG A 116 10.28 14.66 -17.84
C ARG A 116 10.36 14.90 -16.34
N TYR A 117 9.48 14.22 -15.60
CA TYR A 117 9.52 14.15 -14.15
C TYR A 117 10.81 13.47 -13.69
N GLU A 118 11.54 14.07 -12.75
CA GLU A 118 12.71 13.45 -12.12
C GLU A 118 12.30 12.86 -10.77
N ARG A 119 12.49 11.56 -10.59
CA ARG A 119 12.08 10.87 -9.35
C ARG A 119 12.77 11.49 -8.14
N GLY A 120 12.07 11.78 -7.06
CA GLY A 120 12.61 12.42 -5.86
C GLY A 120 12.61 13.95 -5.90
N GLU A 121 12.19 14.60 -6.99
CA GLU A 121 12.16 16.07 -7.05
C GLU A 121 11.20 16.71 -6.03
N CYS A 122 10.11 16.04 -5.66
CA CYS A 122 9.19 16.57 -4.64
C CYS A 122 9.85 16.49 -3.25
N ILE A 123 10.60 15.43 -2.96
CA ILE A 123 11.39 15.34 -1.72
C ILE A 123 12.49 16.38 -1.68
N ALA A 124 13.17 16.60 -2.81
CA ALA A 124 14.21 17.62 -2.94
C ALA A 124 13.67 19.03 -2.63
N GLU A 125 12.48 19.36 -3.11
CA GLU A 125 11.78 20.60 -2.75
C GLU A 125 11.41 20.64 -1.26
N ASN A 126 10.93 19.53 -0.68
CA ASN A 126 10.61 19.45 0.74
C ASN A 126 11.85 19.68 1.62
N LEU A 127 13.00 19.13 1.23
CA LEU A 127 14.29 19.31 1.88
C LEU A 127 14.80 20.75 1.75
N TYR A 128 14.63 21.36 0.58
CA TYR A 128 14.94 22.78 0.38
C TYR A 128 14.12 23.67 1.33
N ILE A 129 12.80 23.47 1.40
CA ILE A 129 11.91 24.19 2.32
C ILE A 129 12.36 23.99 3.77
N ALA A 130 12.68 22.75 4.17
CA ALA A 130 13.18 22.44 5.51
C ALA A 130 14.47 23.21 5.83
N CYS A 131 15.42 23.25 4.89
CA CYS A 131 16.66 23.99 5.04
C CYS A 131 16.41 25.50 5.16
N LEU A 132 15.48 26.09 4.38
CA LEU A 132 15.12 27.50 4.53
C LEU A 132 14.62 27.82 5.95
N CYS A 133 13.78 26.97 6.52
CA CYS A 133 13.32 27.15 7.91
C CYS A 133 14.46 26.98 8.93
N LEU A 134 15.24 25.91 8.80
CA LEU A 134 16.33 25.59 9.73
C LEU A 134 17.43 26.65 9.73
N THR A 135 17.77 27.21 8.57
CA THR A 135 18.80 28.26 8.47
C THR A 135 18.42 29.52 9.24
N ARG A 136 17.14 29.88 9.26
CA ARG A 136 16.62 30.97 10.09
C ARG A 136 16.69 30.64 11.59
N TRP A 137 16.28 29.43 11.99
CA TRP A 137 16.28 29.05 13.42
C TRP A 137 17.69 28.82 13.98
N LEU A 138 18.61 28.34 13.16
CA LEU A 138 20.01 28.14 13.52
C LEU A 138 20.86 29.41 13.40
N GLY A 139 20.29 30.54 12.94
CA GLY A 139 21.01 31.80 12.77
C GLY A 139 22.13 31.73 11.71
N LEU A 140 21.96 30.89 10.68
CA LEU A 140 22.98 30.67 9.66
C LEU A 140 22.97 31.81 8.63
N ASN A 141 24.14 32.41 8.41
CA ASN A 141 24.34 33.47 7.42
C ASN A 141 24.42 32.91 5.99
N LEU A 142 23.29 32.49 5.44
CA LEU A 142 23.18 32.09 4.04
C LEU A 142 22.65 33.24 3.17
N ARG A 143 23.10 33.29 1.92
CA ARG A 143 22.65 34.31 0.95
C ARG A 143 21.15 34.14 0.71
N ARG A 144 20.38 35.23 0.77
CA ARG A 144 18.97 35.19 0.33
C ARG A 144 18.91 34.80 -1.15
N GLY A 145 18.03 33.85 -1.48
CA GLY A 145 17.85 33.35 -2.85
C GLY A 145 18.87 32.31 -3.29
N VAL A 146 19.45 31.55 -2.36
CA VAL A 146 20.24 30.35 -2.67
C VAL A 146 19.36 29.33 -3.41
N ALA A 147 19.90 28.77 -4.49
CA ALA A 147 19.19 27.82 -5.33
C ALA A 147 19.02 26.46 -4.64
N ALA A 148 17.91 25.78 -4.90
CA ALA A 148 17.66 24.43 -4.40
C ALA A 148 18.65 23.39 -4.96
N THR A 149 19.36 23.71 -6.05
CA THR A 149 20.40 22.87 -6.64
C THR A 149 21.78 23.06 -5.98
N ASP A 150 21.95 24.04 -5.10
CA ASP A 150 23.25 24.38 -4.52
C ASP A 150 23.60 23.44 -3.34
N PRO A 151 24.64 22.58 -3.46
CA PRO A 151 25.03 21.67 -2.39
C PRO A 151 25.52 22.39 -1.12
N VAL A 152 25.97 23.65 -1.23
CA VAL A 152 26.49 24.42 -0.08
C VAL A 152 25.40 24.65 0.97
N LEU A 153 24.14 24.83 0.55
CA LEU A 153 23.01 24.97 1.48
C LEU A 153 22.91 23.76 2.41
N TYR A 154 22.83 22.57 1.82
CA TYR A 154 22.62 21.31 2.54
C TYR A 154 23.82 20.98 3.42
N LYS A 155 25.04 21.16 2.90
CA LYS A 155 26.28 20.99 3.66
C LYS A 155 26.37 21.92 4.86
N THR A 156 25.95 23.18 4.72
CA THR A 156 25.96 24.17 5.80
C THR A 156 24.98 23.80 6.92
N VAL A 157 23.75 23.41 6.55
CA VAL A 157 22.74 22.95 7.52
C VAL A 157 23.19 21.66 8.21
N ARG A 158 23.72 20.70 7.44
CA ARG A 158 24.22 19.43 7.97
C ARG A 158 25.34 19.65 8.97
N GLY A 159 26.34 20.47 8.63
CA GLY A 159 27.45 20.79 9.53
C GLY A 159 27.00 21.48 10.83
N ALA A 160 26.00 22.37 10.76
CA ALA A 160 25.43 23.00 11.95
C ALA A 160 24.69 21.99 12.85
N LEU A 161 23.90 21.08 12.27
CA LEU A 161 23.23 20.02 13.02
C LEU A 161 24.23 19.03 13.65
N GLU A 162 25.26 18.63 12.92
CA GLU A 162 26.34 17.77 13.44
C GLU A 162 27.08 18.42 14.61
N ALA A 163 27.31 19.74 14.54
CA ALA A 163 27.92 20.50 15.63
C ALA A 163 27.02 20.52 16.88
N LEU A 164 25.70 20.67 16.70
CA LEU A 164 24.74 20.58 17.81
C LEU A 164 24.72 19.18 18.45
N VAL A 165 24.75 18.13 17.64
CA VAL A 165 24.80 16.74 18.14
C VAL A 165 26.09 16.50 18.94
N LYS A 166 27.25 16.92 18.44
CA LYS A 166 28.53 16.78 19.13
C LYS A 166 28.63 17.63 20.41
N GLY A 167 27.97 18.78 20.42
CA GLY A 167 27.96 19.72 21.55
C GLY A 167 26.90 19.42 22.61
N ALA A 168 25.99 18.47 22.36
CA ALA A 168 24.90 18.15 23.28
C ALA A 168 25.44 17.53 24.58
N LYS A 169 25.04 18.08 25.73
CA LYS A 169 25.34 17.52 27.05
C LYS A 169 24.14 16.71 27.57
N PRO A 170 24.37 15.58 28.27
CA PRO A 170 23.30 14.84 28.91
C PRO A 170 22.50 15.71 29.88
N ASN A 171 21.17 15.57 29.91
CA ASN A 171 20.24 16.19 30.88
C ASN A 171 20.15 17.73 30.84
N THR A 172 20.57 18.37 29.76
CA THR A 172 20.34 19.81 29.53
C THR A 172 19.46 20.01 28.30
N SER A 173 18.45 20.87 28.39
CA SER A 173 17.69 21.28 27.20
C SER A 173 18.62 22.00 26.24
N THR A 174 18.76 21.44 25.05
CA THR A 174 19.64 21.93 23.98
C THR A 174 18.82 22.61 22.88
N THR A 175 19.48 23.42 22.04
CA THR A 175 18.89 23.90 20.78
C THR A 175 18.37 22.75 19.92
N LEU A 176 19.00 21.58 19.98
CA LEU A 176 18.55 20.38 19.26
C LEU A 176 17.17 19.89 19.74
N ASP A 177 16.90 19.95 21.04
CA ASP A 177 15.60 19.56 21.61
C ASP A 177 14.47 20.47 21.10
N GLN A 178 14.76 21.77 20.96
CA GLN A 178 13.81 22.75 20.41
C GLN A 178 13.53 22.51 18.92
N LEU A 179 14.51 21.99 18.18
CA LEU A 179 14.38 21.68 16.75
C LEU A 179 13.74 20.32 16.47
N MET A 180 13.76 19.40 17.45
CA MET A 180 13.31 18.02 17.27
C MET A 180 11.89 17.90 16.70
N PRO A 181 10.88 18.66 17.15
CA PRO A 181 9.55 18.60 16.55
C PRO A 181 9.54 18.95 15.06
N ALA A 182 10.37 19.92 14.64
CA ALA A 182 10.50 20.31 13.24
C ALA A 182 11.23 19.23 12.43
N LEU A 183 12.31 18.65 12.94
CA LEU A 183 13.03 17.56 12.28
C LEU A 183 12.11 16.35 12.05
N ARG A 184 11.33 15.97 13.06
CA ARG A 184 10.32 14.89 12.95
C ARG A 184 9.24 15.22 11.93
N TYR A 185 8.75 16.46 11.90
CA TYR A 185 7.78 16.91 10.90
C TYR A 185 8.34 16.78 9.47
N PHE A 186 9.55 17.28 9.22
CA PHE A 186 10.15 17.20 7.89
C PHE A 186 10.52 15.76 7.50
N ASN A 187 11.00 14.94 8.43
CA ASN A 187 11.24 13.51 8.16
C ASN A 187 9.98 12.80 7.67
N ARG A 188 8.80 13.12 8.22
CA ARG A 188 7.53 12.59 7.69
C ARG A 188 7.25 13.07 6.26
N LYS A 189 7.59 14.32 5.92
CA LYS A 189 7.44 14.84 4.55
C LYS A 189 8.48 14.30 3.56
N ILE A 190 9.58 13.72 4.06
CA ILE A 190 10.69 13.16 3.28
C ILE A 190 10.51 11.65 3.06
N TYR A 191 10.16 10.93 4.12
CA TYR A 191 10.17 9.46 4.18
C TYR A 191 8.77 8.85 4.25
N SER A 192 7.70 9.63 4.16
CA SER A 192 6.34 9.13 3.97
C SER A 192 5.72 9.75 2.72
N ALA A 193 4.93 8.94 2.02
CA ALA A 193 4.05 9.41 0.97
C ALA A 193 2.87 10.16 1.60
N GLY A 194 2.27 11.08 0.85
CA GLY A 194 1.12 11.83 1.35
C GLY A 194 0.63 12.83 0.34
N ARG A 195 -0.19 13.80 0.78
CA ARG A 195 -0.88 14.72 -0.13
C ARG A 195 0.03 15.38 -1.17
N TYR A 196 1.20 15.83 -0.73
CA TYR A 196 2.15 16.60 -1.52
C TYR A 196 3.45 15.84 -1.84
N THR A 197 3.52 14.56 -1.49
CA THR A 197 4.72 13.75 -1.68
C THR A 197 4.33 12.46 -2.40
N PRO A 198 4.76 12.28 -3.67
CA PRO A 198 4.51 11.05 -4.40
C PRO A 198 5.12 9.84 -3.70
N PHE A 199 4.46 8.70 -3.87
CA PHE A 199 4.91 7.43 -3.31
C PHE A 199 6.32 7.02 -3.76
N ASP A 200 6.57 7.04 -5.07
CA ASP A 200 7.86 6.62 -5.65
C ASP A 200 9.04 7.49 -5.17
N ASP A 201 8.76 8.75 -4.86
CA ASP A 201 9.68 9.75 -4.32
C ASP A 201 10.09 9.38 -2.89
N ALA A 202 9.11 9.06 -2.03
CA ALA A 202 9.35 8.65 -0.66
C ALA A 202 10.02 7.25 -0.60
N CYS A 203 9.67 6.32 -1.48
CA CYS A 203 10.42 5.07 -1.65
C CYS A 203 11.89 5.33 -2.00
N ARG A 204 12.17 6.27 -2.92
CA ARG A 204 13.56 6.61 -3.31
C ARG A 204 14.35 7.15 -2.13
N ALA A 205 13.75 8.01 -1.30
CA ALA A 205 14.38 8.54 -0.10
C ALA A 205 14.72 7.43 0.91
N ARG A 206 13.79 6.50 1.15
CA ARG A 206 14.03 5.35 2.04
C ARG A 206 15.13 4.43 1.53
N SER A 207 15.11 4.07 0.24
CA SER A 207 16.16 3.24 -0.36
C SER A 207 17.54 3.88 -0.25
N PHE A 208 17.64 5.21 -0.45
CA PHE A 208 18.90 5.92 -0.22
C PHE A 208 19.35 5.84 1.25
N ALA A 209 18.45 6.10 2.19
CA ALA A 209 18.78 6.06 3.61
C ALA A 209 19.25 4.67 4.07
N ILE A 210 18.57 3.60 3.63
CA ILE A 210 18.96 2.22 3.97
C ILE A 210 20.31 1.85 3.34
N LYS A 211 20.58 2.27 2.10
CA LYS A 211 21.90 2.09 1.47
C LYS A 211 23.00 2.77 2.29
N GLN A 212 22.75 3.99 2.78
CA GLN A 212 23.69 4.70 3.64
C GLN A 212 23.86 4.00 5.00
N LEU A 213 22.77 3.47 5.58
CA LEU A 213 22.82 2.70 6.82
C LEU A 213 23.73 1.46 6.68
N ARG A 214 23.60 0.70 5.58
CA ARG A 214 24.42 -0.48 5.31
C ARG A 214 25.90 -0.18 5.17
N ALA A 215 26.25 1.03 4.71
CA ALA A 215 27.64 1.47 4.54
C ALA A 215 28.30 1.91 5.86
N GLU A 216 27.55 2.06 6.95
CA GLU A 216 28.10 2.42 8.26
C GLU A 216 28.72 1.21 8.99
N PRO A 217 29.57 1.43 10.01
CA PRO A 217 29.95 0.39 10.96
C PRO A 217 28.71 -0.29 11.56
N ASP A 218 28.74 -1.63 11.67
CA ASP A 218 27.60 -2.46 12.07
C ASP A 218 26.33 -2.28 11.22
N GLY A 219 26.46 -1.66 10.03
CA GLY A 219 25.37 -1.32 9.14
C GLY A 219 24.61 -2.54 8.62
N GLU A 220 25.32 -3.64 8.31
CA GLU A 220 24.68 -4.88 7.85
C GLU A 220 23.82 -5.52 8.96
N THR A 221 24.28 -5.54 10.21
CA THR A 221 23.48 -6.02 11.34
C THR A 221 22.23 -5.16 11.54
N ARG A 222 22.36 -3.82 11.45
CA ARG A 222 21.20 -2.92 11.53
C ARG A 222 20.24 -3.05 10.36
N TYR A 223 20.74 -3.40 9.17
CA TYR A 223 19.91 -3.71 8.02
C TYR A 223 19.10 -5.01 8.21
N LEU A 224 19.71 -6.06 8.76
CA LEU A 224 18.98 -7.27 9.13
C LEU A 224 18.00 -7.01 10.30
N GLN A 225 18.36 -6.13 11.24
CA GLN A 225 17.46 -5.70 12.31
C GLN A 225 16.26 -4.93 11.76
N TRP A 226 16.45 -4.04 10.78
CA TRP A 226 15.37 -3.38 10.06
C TRP A 226 14.42 -4.39 9.42
N MET A 227 14.96 -5.48 8.85
CA MET A 227 14.12 -6.56 8.32
C MET A 227 13.27 -7.21 9.40
N ALA A 228 13.90 -7.64 10.49
CA ALA A 228 13.22 -8.30 11.60
C ALA A 228 12.18 -7.39 12.28
N MET A 229 12.49 -6.09 12.43
CA MET A 229 11.57 -5.10 12.99
C MET A 229 10.35 -4.89 12.11
N SER A 230 10.51 -4.94 10.79
CA SER A 230 9.40 -4.84 9.83
C SER A 230 8.44 -6.03 9.99
N LEU A 231 8.97 -7.25 10.09
CA LEU A 231 8.16 -8.45 10.32
C LEU A 231 7.47 -8.41 11.69
N ARG A 232 8.18 -7.92 12.72
CA ARG A 232 7.63 -7.73 14.07
C ARG A 232 6.50 -6.71 14.11
N TYR A 233 6.63 -5.64 13.33
CA TYR A 233 5.57 -4.65 13.19
C TYR A 233 4.31 -5.28 12.61
N LEU A 234 4.42 -6.02 11.50
CA LEU A 234 3.28 -6.75 10.90
C LEU A 234 2.60 -7.71 11.89
N GLU A 235 3.38 -8.52 12.61
CA GLU A 235 2.84 -9.45 13.60
C GLU A 235 2.02 -8.71 14.67
N GLN A 236 2.56 -7.62 15.22
CA GLN A 236 1.88 -6.81 16.24
C GLN A 236 0.66 -6.06 15.70
N GLN A 237 0.64 -5.72 14.41
CA GLN A 237 -0.57 -5.21 13.75
C GLN A 237 -1.63 -6.31 13.51
N GLY A 238 -1.35 -7.58 13.85
CA GLY A 238 -2.28 -8.70 13.73
C GLY A 238 -2.13 -9.52 12.44
N VAL A 239 -1.10 -9.26 11.63
CA VAL A 239 -0.85 -9.92 10.34
C VAL A 239 -0.05 -11.20 10.54
N ALA A 240 -0.64 -12.34 10.18
CA ALA A 240 -0.04 -13.66 10.31
C ALA A 240 0.57 -14.17 8.99
N HIS A 241 0.15 -13.60 7.88
CA HIS A 241 0.49 -14.03 6.53
C HIS A 241 0.81 -12.81 5.67
N VAL A 242 1.97 -12.78 5.00
CA VAL A 242 2.34 -11.69 4.10
C VAL A 242 3.07 -12.20 2.88
N GLN A 243 2.86 -11.57 1.73
CA GLN A 243 3.78 -11.69 0.59
C GLN A 243 4.48 -10.35 0.36
N THR A 244 5.80 -10.32 0.51
CA THR A 244 6.58 -9.09 0.48
C THR A 244 7.49 -9.04 -0.75
N ALA A 245 7.36 -8.00 -1.56
CA ALA A 245 8.23 -7.70 -2.67
C ALA A 245 9.58 -7.13 -2.19
N ILE A 246 10.67 -7.65 -2.75
CA ILE A 246 12.04 -7.26 -2.43
C ILE A 246 12.97 -7.42 -3.65
N GLY A 247 13.97 -6.56 -3.76
CA GLY A 247 14.95 -6.60 -4.85
C GLY A 247 15.76 -7.89 -4.85
N GLU A 248 16.24 -8.32 -6.01
CA GLU A 248 16.97 -9.59 -6.15
C GLU A 248 18.28 -9.61 -5.33
N ASP A 249 18.95 -8.47 -5.17
CA ASP A 249 20.19 -8.31 -4.42
C ASP A 249 20.01 -8.43 -2.91
N GLU A 250 18.77 -8.27 -2.44
CA GLU A 250 18.40 -8.33 -1.03
C GLU A 250 17.76 -9.67 -0.63
N ILE A 251 17.42 -10.53 -1.61
CA ILE A 251 16.59 -11.73 -1.39
C ILE A 251 17.21 -12.75 -0.44
N HIS A 252 18.52 -13.04 -0.54
CA HIS A 252 19.13 -14.06 0.33
C HIS A 252 19.11 -13.66 1.80
N ALA A 253 19.39 -12.38 2.09
CA ALA A 253 19.30 -11.84 3.44
C ALA A 253 17.86 -11.88 3.95
N ALA A 254 16.91 -11.42 3.15
CA ALA A 254 15.50 -11.39 3.51
C ALA A 254 14.93 -12.80 3.73
N ASN A 255 15.26 -13.76 2.86
CA ASN A 255 14.82 -15.15 3.00
C ASN A 255 15.29 -15.76 4.32
N ALA A 256 16.56 -15.54 4.70
CA ALA A 256 17.08 -16.05 5.97
C ALA A 256 16.41 -15.41 7.19
N VAL A 257 16.16 -14.09 7.16
CA VAL A 257 15.43 -13.40 8.23
C VAL A 257 13.98 -13.91 8.32
N VAL A 258 13.28 -14.01 7.18
CA VAL A 258 11.89 -14.47 7.12
C VAL A 258 11.75 -15.92 7.59
N ALA A 259 12.64 -16.82 7.15
CA ALA A 259 12.62 -18.23 7.57
C ALA A 259 12.82 -18.36 9.09
N SER A 260 13.82 -17.65 9.63
CA SER A 260 14.10 -17.61 11.08
C SER A 260 12.91 -17.03 11.85
N TYR A 261 12.27 -15.98 11.32
CA TYR A 261 11.09 -15.36 11.91
C TYR A 261 9.87 -16.30 11.93
N ASN A 262 9.55 -16.93 10.80
CA ASN A 262 8.44 -17.88 10.66
C ASN A 262 8.58 -19.03 11.66
N GLN A 263 9.79 -19.56 11.81
CA GLN A 263 10.08 -20.62 12.79
C GLN A 263 9.88 -20.13 14.24
N ALA A 264 10.37 -18.93 14.57
CA ALA A 264 10.31 -18.39 15.93
C ALA A 264 8.90 -17.92 16.34
N ARG A 265 8.09 -17.45 15.39
CA ARG A 265 6.81 -16.77 15.66
C ARG A 265 5.58 -17.49 15.13
N GLN A 266 5.75 -18.64 14.48
CA GLN A 266 4.66 -19.43 13.89
C GLN A 266 3.82 -18.63 12.88
N THR A 267 4.45 -17.71 12.14
CA THR A 267 3.88 -16.93 11.03
C THR A 267 4.09 -17.65 9.70
N GLN A 268 3.48 -17.14 8.62
CA GLN A 268 3.70 -17.60 7.25
C GLN A 268 3.99 -16.40 6.34
N TYR A 269 5.17 -15.84 6.48
CA TYR A 269 5.65 -14.71 5.67
C TYR A 269 6.45 -15.22 4.48
N LYS A 270 6.19 -14.66 3.31
CA LYS A 270 6.74 -15.11 2.02
C LYS A 270 7.28 -13.93 1.22
N LEU A 271 8.17 -14.22 0.27
CA LEU A 271 8.87 -13.23 -0.54
C LEU A 271 8.52 -13.34 -2.02
N LEU A 272 8.44 -12.18 -2.67
CA LEU A 272 8.31 -12.03 -4.11
C LEU A 272 9.56 -11.33 -4.66
N ALA A 273 10.19 -11.93 -5.67
CA ALA A 273 11.35 -11.38 -6.36
C ALA A 273 10.92 -10.25 -7.29
N ARG A 274 11.27 -9.02 -6.91
CA ARG A 274 10.97 -7.82 -7.68
C ARG A 274 11.97 -7.64 -8.82
N THR A 275 11.45 -7.55 -10.04
CA THR A 275 12.24 -7.12 -11.21
C THR A 275 12.29 -5.59 -11.31
N ALA A 276 13.43 -5.03 -11.73
CA ALA A 276 13.58 -3.61 -12.02
C ALA A 276 13.37 -3.26 -13.51
N ALA A 277 13.20 -4.28 -14.37
CA ALA A 277 13.37 -4.15 -15.81
C ALA A 277 12.06 -4.10 -16.63
N VAL A 278 10.89 -4.18 -15.98
CA VAL A 278 9.56 -4.19 -16.64
C VAL A 278 9.35 -3.05 -17.62
N TYR A 279 10.00 -1.90 -17.38
CA TYR A 279 9.92 -0.68 -18.20
C TYR A 279 11.23 -0.27 -18.86
N ALA A 280 12.25 -1.14 -18.79
CA ALA A 280 13.58 -0.91 -19.36
C ALA A 280 13.71 -1.41 -20.81
N GLY A 281 12.64 -2.01 -21.35
CA GLY A 281 12.60 -2.61 -22.69
C GLY A 281 12.45 -4.12 -22.64
N ALA A 282 11.87 -4.70 -23.69
CA ALA A 282 11.64 -6.15 -23.85
C ALA A 282 12.89 -7.00 -23.53
N GLN A 283 14.01 -6.72 -24.20
CA GLN A 283 15.28 -7.44 -24.03
C GLN A 283 15.92 -7.22 -22.64
N ALA A 284 15.63 -6.09 -22.00
CA ALA A 284 16.13 -5.82 -20.65
C ALA A 284 15.34 -6.65 -19.63
N LEU A 285 14.02 -6.73 -19.79
CA LEU A 285 13.15 -7.56 -18.95
C LEU A 285 13.48 -9.05 -19.12
N GLU A 286 13.59 -9.54 -20.36
CA GLU A 286 13.96 -10.93 -20.64
C GLU A 286 15.29 -11.31 -19.97
N ARG A 287 16.31 -10.45 -20.08
CA ARG A 287 17.61 -10.67 -19.46
C ARG A 287 17.55 -10.66 -17.94
N ASP A 288 16.78 -9.74 -17.35
CA ASP A 288 16.62 -9.66 -15.89
C ASP A 288 15.89 -10.91 -15.37
N LEU A 289 14.82 -11.33 -16.05
CA LEU A 289 14.08 -12.56 -15.73
C LEU A 289 14.99 -13.79 -15.79
N SER A 290 15.72 -13.98 -16.89
CA SER A 290 16.54 -15.18 -17.10
C SER A 290 17.84 -15.19 -16.28
N ALA A 291 18.54 -14.05 -16.17
CA ALA A 291 19.87 -14.02 -15.55
C ALA A 291 19.86 -13.70 -14.05
N ARG A 292 18.75 -13.18 -13.51
CA ARG A 292 18.69 -12.69 -12.12
C ARG A 292 17.51 -13.25 -11.34
N ILE A 293 16.32 -13.35 -11.95
CA ILE A 293 15.13 -13.85 -11.25
C ILE A 293 15.07 -15.38 -11.25
N LEU A 294 15.25 -16.03 -12.41
CA LEU A 294 15.19 -17.49 -12.54
C LEU A 294 16.15 -18.23 -11.57
N PRO A 295 17.43 -17.81 -11.40
CA PRO A 295 18.34 -18.49 -10.47
C PRO A 295 17.85 -18.53 -9.01
N LEU A 296 17.01 -17.58 -8.58
CA LEU A 296 16.44 -17.56 -7.23
C LEU A 296 15.42 -18.70 -7.00
N PHE A 297 14.75 -19.13 -8.06
CA PHE A 297 13.83 -20.26 -8.03
C PHE A 297 14.55 -21.60 -8.16
N GLU A 298 15.77 -21.61 -8.67
CA GLU A 298 16.61 -22.81 -8.76
C GLU A 298 17.36 -23.11 -7.44
N ASP A 299 17.65 -22.08 -6.63
CA ASP A 299 18.38 -22.23 -5.37
C ASP A 299 17.51 -22.86 -4.27
N PRO A 300 17.74 -24.12 -3.86
CA PRO A 300 16.93 -24.81 -2.85
C PRO A 300 17.03 -24.20 -1.45
N SER A 301 17.99 -23.33 -1.17
CA SER A 301 18.11 -22.63 0.12
C SER A 301 17.07 -21.52 0.30
N LEU A 302 16.44 -21.06 -0.78
CA LEU A 302 15.47 -19.97 -0.79
C LEU A 302 14.03 -20.44 -0.54
N GLY A 303 13.79 -21.10 0.60
CA GLY A 303 12.50 -21.72 0.94
C GLY A 303 11.30 -20.78 1.05
N GLU A 304 11.51 -19.47 1.25
CA GLU A 304 10.45 -18.49 1.46
C GLU A 304 10.14 -17.66 0.20
N VAL A 305 10.89 -17.83 -0.88
CA VAL A 305 10.68 -17.14 -2.16
C VAL A 305 9.67 -17.91 -3.01
N ILE A 306 8.49 -17.32 -3.24
CA ILE A 306 7.34 -18.02 -3.84
C ILE A 306 6.82 -17.40 -5.14
N GLY A 307 7.43 -16.31 -5.61
CA GLY A 307 6.85 -15.59 -6.74
C GLY A 307 7.64 -14.41 -7.25
N ILE A 308 7.15 -13.82 -8.33
CA ILE A 308 7.71 -12.68 -9.03
C ILE A 308 6.81 -11.46 -8.77
N ASP A 309 7.41 -10.32 -8.47
CA ASP A 309 6.75 -9.01 -8.42
C ASP A 309 7.17 -8.17 -9.64
N LEU A 310 6.21 -7.81 -10.48
CA LEU A 310 6.40 -6.86 -11.56
C LEU A 310 5.90 -5.49 -11.09
N PRO A 311 6.80 -4.52 -10.85
CA PRO A 311 6.40 -3.20 -10.38
C PRO A 311 5.60 -2.46 -11.47
N GLY A 312 4.82 -1.48 -11.01
CA GLY A 312 4.02 -0.59 -11.85
C GLY A 312 4.79 0.67 -12.25
N SER A 313 4.45 1.28 -13.38
CA SER A 313 4.93 2.60 -13.80
C SER A 313 3.78 3.51 -14.19
N GLU A 314 3.84 4.73 -13.67
CA GLU A 314 2.84 5.77 -13.87
C GLU A 314 2.95 6.45 -15.24
N ASN A 315 3.97 6.14 -16.04
CA ASN A 315 4.21 6.84 -17.31
C ASN A 315 4.53 5.91 -18.50
N ARG A 316 4.73 4.61 -18.28
CA ARG A 316 5.06 3.63 -19.34
C ARG A 316 4.16 2.40 -19.28
N GLY A 317 3.86 1.81 -20.44
CA GLY A 317 3.22 0.51 -20.53
C GLY A 317 4.22 -0.59 -20.18
N GLY A 318 3.77 -1.64 -19.50
CA GLY A 318 4.63 -2.77 -19.14
C GLY A 318 4.85 -3.72 -20.33
N HIS A 319 6.00 -4.38 -20.34
CA HIS A 319 6.35 -5.44 -21.28
C HIS A 319 5.75 -6.79 -20.82
N TYR A 320 4.42 -6.89 -20.75
CA TYR A 320 3.74 -8.07 -20.18
C TYR A 320 3.82 -9.31 -21.06
N ALA A 321 3.83 -9.14 -22.39
CA ALA A 321 3.99 -10.25 -23.33
C ALA A 321 5.32 -10.98 -23.12
N GLU A 322 6.39 -10.25 -22.79
CA GLU A 322 7.70 -10.81 -22.50
C GLU A 322 7.70 -11.63 -21.20
N LEU A 323 6.98 -11.19 -20.16
CA LEU A 323 6.74 -12.02 -18.97
C LEU A 323 6.01 -13.31 -19.35
N PHE A 324 4.92 -13.21 -20.10
CA PHE A 324 4.10 -14.37 -20.44
C PHE A 324 4.84 -15.36 -21.35
N ALA A 325 5.64 -14.85 -22.30
CA ALA A 325 6.54 -15.65 -23.12
C ALA A 325 7.57 -16.40 -22.25
N PHE A 326 8.20 -15.69 -21.30
CA PHE A 326 9.12 -16.29 -20.35
C PHE A 326 8.44 -17.41 -19.53
N LEU A 327 7.30 -17.12 -18.89
CA LEU A 327 6.57 -18.12 -18.10
C LEU A 327 6.15 -19.33 -18.94
N THR A 328 5.69 -19.11 -20.18
CA THR A 328 5.29 -20.18 -21.09
C THR A 328 6.47 -21.06 -21.47
N ALA A 329 7.63 -20.48 -21.78
CA ALA A 329 8.85 -21.23 -22.07
C ALA A 329 9.25 -22.11 -20.87
N GLN A 330 9.12 -21.58 -19.65
CA GLN A 330 9.38 -22.31 -18.41
C GLN A 330 8.32 -23.37 -18.07
N LEU A 331 7.17 -23.42 -18.75
CA LEU A 331 6.18 -24.48 -18.58
C LEU A 331 6.30 -25.60 -19.62
N GLN A 332 6.88 -25.32 -20.79
CA GLN A 332 6.87 -26.22 -21.95
C GLN A 332 8.12 -27.12 -22.09
N ILE A 333 9.18 -26.89 -21.31
CA ILE A 333 10.43 -27.67 -21.38
C ILE A 333 10.42 -28.81 -20.35
N GLN A 334 10.25 -30.06 -20.80
CA GLN A 334 10.46 -31.27 -19.99
C GLN A 334 11.92 -31.77 -20.11
N PRO A 335 12.50 -32.41 -19.06
CA PRO A 335 11.81 -33.11 -17.97
C PRO A 335 11.85 -32.47 -16.56
N SER A 336 12.42 -31.27 -16.37
CA SER A 336 12.29 -30.55 -15.09
C SER A 336 12.42 -29.04 -15.31
N PRO A 337 11.31 -28.29 -15.43
CA PRO A 337 11.38 -26.85 -15.65
C PRO A 337 11.96 -26.12 -14.44
N GLU A 338 12.89 -25.21 -14.69
CA GLU A 338 13.72 -24.54 -13.68
C GLU A 338 12.87 -23.72 -12.70
N LEU A 339 11.85 -23.02 -13.21
CA LEU A 339 10.99 -22.12 -12.44
C LEU A 339 9.95 -22.85 -11.55
N THR A 340 9.49 -24.04 -11.95
CA THR A 340 8.34 -24.72 -11.30
C THR A 340 8.74 -25.89 -10.39
N ARG A 341 10.04 -26.17 -10.29
CA ARG A 341 10.60 -27.31 -9.53
C ARG A 341 10.13 -27.39 -8.08
N PHE A 342 9.89 -26.25 -7.43
CA PHE A 342 9.53 -26.19 -6.01
C PHE A 342 8.08 -25.74 -5.76
N PHE A 343 7.17 -26.00 -6.70
CA PHE A 343 5.77 -25.61 -6.57
C PHE A 343 4.83 -26.83 -6.71
N GLY A 344 3.65 -26.74 -6.09
CA GLY A 344 2.66 -27.82 -6.03
C GLY A 344 2.59 -28.50 -4.67
N ALA A 345 2.04 -29.71 -4.61
CA ALA A 345 1.73 -30.41 -3.35
C ALA A 345 2.86 -31.32 -2.81
N GLY A 346 4.06 -31.28 -3.39
CA GLY A 346 5.17 -32.17 -3.02
C GLY A 346 5.88 -31.79 -1.72
N ALA A 347 6.57 -32.74 -1.09
CA ALA A 347 7.24 -32.60 0.23
C ALA A 347 8.43 -31.61 0.28
N GLY A 348 8.72 -30.88 -0.80
CA GLY A 348 9.75 -29.84 -0.87
C GLY A 348 9.25 -28.56 -1.57
N ALA A 349 7.93 -28.42 -1.73
CA ALA A 349 7.35 -27.24 -2.35
C ALA A 349 7.41 -26.02 -1.41
N ARG A 350 7.76 -24.86 -1.96
CA ARG A 350 7.76 -23.56 -1.27
C ARG A 350 6.36 -22.98 -1.13
N ALA A 351 5.52 -23.27 -2.13
CA ALA A 351 4.12 -22.90 -2.22
C ALA A 351 3.37 -23.85 -3.18
N LEU A 352 2.04 -23.84 -3.13
CA LEU A 352 1.23 -24.59 -4.08
C LEU A 352 1.31 -24.02 -5.50
N GLN A 353 1.44 -22.70 -5.62
CA GLN A 353 1.56 -21.98 -6.88
C GLN A 353 2.73 -21.01 -6.85
N LEU A 354 3.39 -20.85 -8.00
CA LEU A 354 4.28 -19.71 -8.23
C LEU A 354 3.41 -18.46 -8.39
N THR A 355 3.56 -17.53 -7.47
CA THR A 355 2.81 -16.27 -7.50
C THR A 355 3.42 -15.32 -8.53
N ASN A 356 2.60 -14.82 -9.45
CA ASN A 356 2.96 -13.80 -10.43
C ASN A 356 2.13 -12.57 -10.10
N HIS A 357 2.75 -11.64 -9.37
CA HIS A 357 2.13 -10.39 -8.98
C HIS A 357 2.50 -9.29 -9.98
N ILE A 358 1.49 -8.61 -10.53
CA ILE A 358 1.67 -7.57 -11.55
C ILE A 358 0.99 -6.29 -11.09
N GLN A 359 1.76 -5.22 -10.94
CA GLN A 359 1.23 -3.90 -10.58
C GLN A 359 0.86 -3.09 -11.83
N CYS A 360 -0.40 -2.64 -11.94
CA CYS A 360 -0.87 -1.89 -13.12
C CYS A 360 -0.65 -0.36 -13.06
N GLY A 361 0.18 0.15 -12.14
CA GLY A 361 0.75 1.50 -12.19
C GLY A 361 -0.19 2.67 -11.82
N GLU A 362 -1.13 2.45 -10.89
CA GLU A 362 -2.18 3.42 -10.50
C GLU A 362 -1.86 4.28 -9.24
N VAL A 363 -0.59 4.64 -8.99
CA VAL A 363 -0.18 5.13 -7.65
C VAL A 363 -0.25 6.66 -7.48
N ALA A 364 0.74 7.42 -7.96
CA ALA A 364 0.88 8.84 -7.64
C ALA A 364 0.35 9.77 -8.75
N GLY A 365 0.46 9.41 -10.03
CA GLY A 365 0.03 10.24 -11.16
C GLY A 365 1.00 11.38 -11.51
N VAL A 366 2.31 11.19 -11.29
CA VAL A 366 3.32 12.22 -11.58
C VAL A 366 3.48 12.46 -13.08
N SER A 367 3.67 13.72 -13.46
CA SER A 367 3.79 14.13 -14.87
C SER A 367 4.62 15.40 -15.02
N SER A 368 4.77 15.89 -16.26
CA SER A 368 5.41 17.17 -16.54
C SER A 368 4.73 18.34 -15.83
N ASP A 369 3.42 18.26 -15.61
CA ASP A 369 2.56 19.29 -15.04
C ASP A 369 1.90 18.90 -13.70
N ASN A 370 2.33 17.81 -13.09
CA ASN A 370 1.92 17.32 -11.78
C ASN A 370 3.17 16.82 -11.01
N ARG A 371 3.92 17.77 -10.45
CA ARG A 371 5.31 17.58 -9.98
C ARG A 371 5.72 18.61 -8.93
N SER A 372 7.00 18.72 -8.57
CA SER A 372 7.45 19.78 -7.64
C SER A 372 7.27 21.19 -8.25
N ALA A 373 7.04 22.23 -7.44
CA ALA A 373 6.86 23.60 -7.95
C ALA A 373 8.15 24.16 -8.60
N ILE A 374 9.31 23.85 -8.03
CA ILE A 374 10.64 24.17 -8.56
C ILE A 374 10.90 23.38 -9.83
N GLY A 375 10.57 22.09 -9.87
CA GLY A 375 10.68 21.27 -11.07
C GLY A 375 9.77 21.75 -12.20
N TYR A 376 8.56 22.20 -11.86
CA TYR A 376 7.64 22.85 -12.79
C TYR A 376 8.24 24.14 -13.38
N ALA A 377 8.84 24.99 -12.55
CA ALA A 377 9.55 26.17 -13.01
C ALA A 377 10.72 25.81 -13.94
N MET A 378 11.53 24.82 -13.57
CA MET A 378 12.64 24.35 -14.43
C MET A 378 12.18 23.80 -15.78
N ALA A 379 10.98 23.24 -15.85
CA ALA A 379 10.42 22.65 -17.06
C ALA A 379 9.79 23.68 -18.01
N TYR A 380 9.17 24.73 -17.46
CA TYR A 380 8.31 25.64 -18.24
C TYR A 380 8.76 27.10 -18.28
N SER A 381 9.71 27.52 -17.44
CA SER A 381 10.30 28.85 -17.55
C SER A 381 11.22 28.96 -18.77
N LEU A 382 11.28 30.15 -19.38
CA LEU A 382 12.19 30.46 -20.51
C LEU A 382 13.67 30.25 -20.16
N ARG A 383 14.02 30.39 -18.88
CA ARG A 383 15.35 30.19 -18.32
C ARG A 383 15.22 29.41 -17.02
N LEU A 384 16.29 28.72 -16.63
CA LEU A 384 16.35 28.08 -15.33
C LEU A 384 16.08 29.10 -14.19
N PRO A 385 15.39 28.69 -13.11
CA PRO A 385 15.13 29.57 -11.98
C PRO A 385 16.41 30.22 -11.45
N ALA A 386 16.40 31.55 -11.34
CA ALA A 386 17.53 32.35 -10.88
C ALA A 386 17.31 32.86 -9.44
N THR A 387 18.25 33.64 -8.91
CA THR A 387 18.20 34.18 -7.54
C THR A 387 16.90 34.92 -7.21
N ALA A 388 16.31 35.64 -8.16
CA ALA A 388 15.04 36.35 -7.96
C ALA A 388 13.88 35.37 -7.66
N PHE A 389 13.78 34.27 -8.42
CA PHE A 389 12.81 33.20 -8.18
C PHE A 389 12.99 32.60 -6.79
N TYR A 390 14.22 32.18 -6.43
CA TYR A 390 14.47 31.54 -5.14
C TYR A 390 14.26 32.49 -3.96
N ARG A 391 14.48 33.80 -4.15
CA ARG A 391 14.12 34.82 -3.15
C ARG A 391 12.61 34.88 -2.98
N ALA A 392 11.84 35.01 -4.06
CA ALA A 392 10.38 35.05 -4.01
C ALA A 392 9.79 33.77 -3.39
N TYR A 393 10.31 32.61 -3.78
CA TYR A 393 9.90 31.32 -3.22
C TYR A 393 10.22 31.21 -1.72
N SER A 394 11.40 31.67 -1.29
CA SER A 394 11.78 31.69 0.13
C SER A 394 10.90 32.65 0.96
N ASP A 395 10.62 33.84 0.43
CA ASP A 395 9.73 34.80 1.09
C ASP A 395 8.31 34.23 1.23
N TYR A 396 7.82 33.51 0.20
CA TYR A 396 6.55 32.79 0.24
C TYR A 396 6.54 31.68 1.30
N VAL A 397 7.59 30.84 1.38
CA VAL A 397 7.73 29.81 2.44
C VAL A 397 7.61 30.43 3.83
N PHE A 398 8.28 31.55 4.08
CA PHE A 398 8.23 32.20 5.40
C PHE A 398 6.87 32.85 5.70
N ALA A 399 6.20 33.42 4.69
CA ALA A 399 4.85 33.94 4.84
C ALA A 399 3.85 32.81 5.17
N CYS A 400 3.93 31.67 4.48
CA CYS A 400 3.12 30.49 4.77
C CYS A 400 3.41 29.91 6.16
N LEU A 401 4.66 29.91 6.61
CA LEU A 401 5.01 29.49 7.97
C LEU A 401 4.34 30.38 9.03
N ALA A 402 4.32 31.70 8.81
CA ALA A 402 3.63 32.63 9.70
C ALA A 402 2.10 32.43 9.68
N ALA A 403 1.53 32.23 8.49
CA ALA A 403 0.10 31.97 8.32
C ALA A 403 -0.33 30.65 8.97
N ALA A 404 0.47 29.59 8.87
CA ALA A 404 0.20 28.28 9.48
C ALA A 404 0.06 28.42 11.01
N LYS A 405 0.96 29.19 11.64
CA LYS A 405 0.90 29.50 13.07
C LYS A 405 -0.36 30.29 13.43
N GLY A 406 -0.72 31.29 12.60
CA GLY A 406 -1.95 32.06 12.78
C GLY A 406 -3.20 31.19 12.75
N ARG A 407 -3.33 30.32 11.74
CA ARG A 407 -4.50 29.43 11.61
C ARG A 407 -4.61 28.42 12.74
N GLN A 408 -3.49 27.86 13.21
CA GLN A 408 -3.52 26.97 14.38
C GLN A 408 -4.09 27.66 15.63
N ALA A 409 -3.90 28.98 15.76
CA ALA A 409 -4.45 29.75 16.87
C ALA A 409 -5.95 30.06 16.68
N GLU A 410 -6.46 30.08 15.44
CA GLU A 410 -7.86 30.35 15.10
C GLU A 410 -8.74 29.08 15.09
N ASP A 411 -8.21 27.94 14.61
CA ASP A 411 -8.92 26.65 14.48
C ASP A 411 -8.79 25.79 15.77
N ALA A 412 -9.38 26.24 16.90
CA ALA A 412 -9.62 25.36 18.05
C ALA A 412 -10.76 24.38 17.72
N ARG A 413 -10.43 23.25 17.09
CA ARG A 413 -11.44 22.30 16.59
C ARG A 413 -12.02 21.45 17.72
N ASP A 414 -13.23 21.80 18.16
CA ASP A 414 -13.97 21.13 19.25
C ASP A 414 -15.08 20.16 18.77
N SER A 415 -15.16 19.83 17.47
CA SER A 415 -16.20 18.92 16.95
C SER A 415 -15.76 17.45 16.95
N ALA A 416 -16.68 16.56 17.34
CA ALA A 416 -16.51 15.11 17.22
C ALA A 416 -16.18 14.74 15.75
N GLY A 417 -15.09 14.00 15.55
CA GLY A 417 -14.62 13.58 14.23
C GLY A 417 -13.48 14.40 13.63
N THR A 418 -13.01 15.46 14.29
CA THR A 418 -11.80 16.19 13.86
C THR A 418 -10.68 16.04 14.89
N PRO A 419 -9.52 15.44 14.55
CA PRO A 419 -8.44 15.28 15.52
C PRO A 419 -7.83 16.65 15.89
N PRO A 420 -7.33 16.83 17.14
CA PRO A 420 -6.68 18.06 17.56
C PRO A 420 -5.40 18.33 16.75
N HIS A 421 -5.08 19.61 16.53
CA HIS A 421 -3.81 19.99 15.89
C HIS A 421 -2.63 19.46 16.72
N ARG A 422 -1.65 18.80 16.08
CA ARG A 422 -0.36 18.54 16.72
C ARG A 422 0.32 19.90 16.98
N ALA A 423 0.44 20.27 18.25
CA ALA A 423 0.86 21.59 18.74
C ALA A 423 2.36 21.87 18.50
N HIS A 424 2.76 22.10 17.24
CA HIS A 424 4.11 22.51 16.89
C HIS A 424 4.11 23.58 15.78
N ASP A 425 5.06 24.52 15.90
CA ASP A 425 5.27 25.73 15.09
C ASP A 425 5.30 25.57 13.55
N VAL A 426 5.46 24.34 13.05
CA VAL A 426 5.62 24.02 11.61
C VAL A 426 4.45 23.22 11.04
N SER A 427 3.55 22.74 11.89
CA SER A 427 2.43 21.92 11.47
C SER A 427 1.50 22.75 10.55
N GLY A 428 1.01 22.17 9.45
CA GLY A 428 0.24 22.91 8.46
C GLY A 428 1.05 23.77 7.47
N LEU A 429 2.37 23.94 7.61
CA LEU A 429 3.18 24.72 6.66
C LEU A 429 2.95 24.30 5.19
N PHE A 430 2.93 23.00 4.94
CA PHE A 430 2.76 22.46 3.58
C PHE A 430 1.34 22.69 3.07
N ASP A 431 0.35 22.55 3.95
CA ASP A 431 -1.03 22.86 3.61
C ASP A 431 -1.14 24.35 3.23
N GLU A 432 -0.50 25.25 3.96
CA GLU A 432 -0.46 26.68 3.65
C GLU A 432 0.23 27.02 2.34
N MET A 433 1.39 26.42 2.09
CA MET A 433 2.12 26.65 0.86
C MET A 433 1.32 26.23 -0.38
N PHE A 434 0.49 25.19 -0.25
CA PHE A 434 -0.14 24.52 -1.39
C PHE A 434 -1.67 24.56 -1.38
N ARG A 435 -2.30 25.35 -0.49
CA ARG A 435 -3.77 25.47 -0.39
C ARG A 435 -4.43 26.06 -1.64
N ASN A 436 -3.75 26.97 -2.33
CA ASN A 436 -4.35 27.81 -3.39
C ASN A 436 -3.56 27.82 -4.72
N ASP A 437 -2.60 26.92 -4.93
CA ASP A 437 -1.82 26.77 -6.18
C ASP A 437 -1.32 28.08 -6.85
N SER A 438 -1.11 29.17 -6.10
CA SER A 438 -1.00 30.53 -6.68
C SER A 438 0.28 31.27 -6.27
N LEU A 439 1.42 30.59 -6.26
CA LEU A 439 2.67 31.32 -6.43
C LEU A 439 2.89 31.56 -7.92
N THR A 440 2.68 32.80 -8.35
CA THR A 440 3.05 33.25 -9.69
C THR A 440 4.39 33.97 -9.62
N CYS A 441 5.38 33.49 -10.37
CA CYS A 441 6.69 34.12 -10.52
C CYS A 441 6.97 34.35 -12.00
N ASP A 442 7.33 35.57 -12.39
CA ASP A 442 7.63 35.93 -13.79
C ASP A 442 6.54 35.50 -14.79
N GLY A 443 5.27 35.64 -14.41
CA GLY A 443 4.11 35.25 -15.23
C GLY A 443 3.83 33.74 -15.27
N LEU A 444 4.65 32.91 -14.62
CA LEU A 444 4.43 31.47 -14.48
C LEU A 444 3.74 31.17 -13.14
N THR A 445 2.49 30.73 -13.19
CA THR A 445 1.80 30.15 -12.02
C THR A 445 2.32 28.75 -11.78
N LEU A 446 3.06 28.58 -10.69
CA LEU A 446 3.65 27.30 -10.32
C LEU A 446 2.57 26.31 -9.94
N ARG A 447 2.75 25.06 -10.37
CA ARG A 447 1.84 23.97 -10.06
C ARG A 447 2.60 22.91 -9.29
N ARG A 448 2.00 22.42 -8.21
CA ARG A 448 2.57 21.33 -7.43
C ARG A 448 1.72 20.07 -7.54
N TYR A 449 2.39 18.94 -7.39
CA TYR A 449 1.79 17.64 -7.10
C TYR A 449 0.83 17.72 -5.92
N ASP A 450 -0.43 17.36 -6.16
CA ASP A 450 -1.43 17.07 -5.14
C ASP A 450 -2.17 15.80 -5.55
N VAL A 451 -2.01 14.74 -4.75
CA VAL A 451 -2.66 13.44 -4.97
C VAL A 451 -4.19 13.56 -5.06
N ALA A 452 -4.78 14.54 -4.38
CA ALA A 452 -6.21 14.79 -4.35
C ALA A 452 -6.69 15.73 -5.47
N SER A 453 -5.81 16.21 -6.35
CA SER A 453 -6.20 17.07 -7.47
C SER A 453 -6.96 16.31 -8.56
N ALA A 454 -7.81 17.03 -9.31
CA ALA A 454 -8.48 16.47 -10.48
C ALA A 454 -7.47 15.96 -11.52
N ARG A 455 -6.35 16.68 -11.70
CA ARG A 455 -5.27 16.29 -12.62
C ARG A 455 -4.66 14.94 -12.24
N THR A 456 -4.35 14.73 -10.96
CA THR A 456 -3.84 13.43 -10.50
C THR A 456 -4.83 12.32 -10.82
N ARG A 457 -6.12 12.50 -10.50
CA ARG A 457 -7.16 11.50 -10.81
C ARG A 457 -7.25 11.19 -12.30
N GLU A 458 -7.32 12.21 -13.16
CA GLU A 458 -7.36 12.04 -14.62
C GLU A 458 -6.14 11.27 -15.13
N ARG A 459 -4.96 11.57 -14.59
CA ARG A 459 -3.72 10.93 -15.01
C ARG A 459 -3.65 9.47 -14.58
N VAL A 460 -3.96 9.21 -13.32
CA VAL A 460 -4.01 7.86 -12.77
C VAL A 460 -5.06 7.04 -13.54
N ASP A 461 -6.23 7.60 -13.83
CA ASP A 461 -7.27 6.96 -14.62
C ASP A 461 -6.77 6.60 -16.03
N PHE A 462 -6.10 7.52 -16.73
CA PHE A 462 -5.55 7.25 -18.07
C PHE A 462 -4.50 6.13 -18.04
N VAL A 463 -3.58 6.18 -17.08
CA VAL A 463 -2.47 5.23 -16.99
C VAL A 463 -2.96 3.84 -16.59
N GLY A 464 -3.82 3.75 -15.58
CA GLY A 464 -4.42 2.50 -15.14
C GLY A 464 -5.19 1.82 -16.27
N LYS A 465 -6.03 2.58 -17.00
CA LYS A 465 -6.74 2.07 -18.19
C LYS A 465 -5.79 1.53 -19.25
N ARG A 466 -4.77 2.32 -19.62
CA ARG A 466 -3.77 1.93 -20.62
C ARG A 466 -3.01 0.67 -20.22
N ASN A 467 -2.55 0.61 -18.97
CA ASN A 467 -1.77 -0.53 -18.47
C ASN A 467 -2.63 -1.79 -18.37
N MET A 468 -3.88 -1.68 -17.93
CA MET A 468 -4.81 -2.80 -17.89
C MET A 468 -5.17 -3.32 -19.29
N MET A 469 -5.40 -2.41 -20.25
CA MET A 469 -5.61 -2.80 -21.64
C MET A 469 -4.41 -3.54 -22.22
N ALA A 470 -3.20 -3.02 -22.04
CA ALA A 470 -1.97 -3.67 -22.52
C ALA A 470 -1.78 -5.06 -21.90
N LEU A 471 -2.16 -5.24 -20.63
CA LEU A 471 -2.15 -6.54 -19.96
C LEU A 471 -3.15 -7.50 -20.60
N CYS A 472 -4.40 -7.07 -20.82
CA CYS A 472 -5.44 -7.88 -21.44
C CYS A 472 -5.06 -8.27 -22.89
N GLU A 473 -4.56 -7.31 -23.67
CA GLU A 473 -4.04 -7.55 -25.02
C GLU A 473 -2.93 -8.59 -24.99
N SER A 474 -1.98 -8.47 -24.05
CA SER A 474 -0.89 -9.43 -23.89
C SER A 474 -1.37 -10.82 -23.48
N LEU A 475 -2.44 -10.93 -22.67
CA LEU A 475 -3.05 -12.21 -22.29
C LEU A 475 -3.75 -12.89 -23.47
N ASP A 476 -4.33 -12.10 -24.38
CA ASP A 476 -5.04 -12.58 -25.57
C ASP A 476 -4.11 -12.91 -26.75
N LEU A 477 -2.87 -12.42 -26.73
CA LEU A 477 -1.89 -12.73 -27.78
C LEU A 477 -1.67 -14.25 -27.86
N PRO A 478 -1.65 -14.82 -29.09
CA PRO A 478 -1.36 -16.22 -29.26
C PRO A 478 0.15 -16.46 -29.03
N SER A 479 0.51 -17.58 -28.39
CA SER A 479 1.92 -17.89 -28.12
C SER A 479 2.73 -18.22 -29.38
N SER A 480 2.04 -18.48 -30.50
CA SER A 480 2.57 -18.73 -31.84
C SER A 480 1.50 -18.35 -32.87
N GLU A 481 1.81 -18.28 -34.17
CA GLU A 481 0.88 -17.76 -35.22
C GLU A 481 -0.52 -18.40 -35.24
N GLN A 482 -0.68 -19.62 -34.75
CA GLN A 482 -1.97 -20.34 -34.65
C GLN A 482 -2.16 -21.03 -33.28
N GLY A 483 -1.37 -20.63 -32.27
CA GLY A 483 -1.42 -21.23 -30.93
C GLY A 483 -2.56 -20.70 -30.07
N PRO A 484 -2.88 -21.38 -28.96
CA PRO A 484 -3.73 -20.81 -27.91
C PRO A 484 -3.15 -19.49 -27.39
N SER A 485 -4.03 -18.68 -26.79
CA SER A 485 -3.64 -17.44 -26.11
C SER A 485 -2.72 -17.72 -24.92
N TYR A 486 -1.94 -16.73 -24.51
CA TYR A 486 -1.14 -16.83 -23.28
C TYR A 486 -2.00 -17.15 -22.06
N TYR A 487 -3.19 -16.55 -21.95
CA TYR A 487 -4.10 -16.86 -20.85
C TYR A 487 -4.48 -18.35 -20.82
N GLU A 488 -4.87 -18.93 -21.95
CA GLU A 488 -5.23 -20.35 -22.05
C GLU A 488 -4.05 -21.26 -21.67
N LEU A 489 -2.84 -20.94 -22.14
CA LEU A 489 -1.65 -21.75 -21.82
C LEU A 489 -1.24 -21.67 -20.36
N LEU A 490 -1.18 -20.45 -19.80
CA LEU A 490 -0.72 -20.21 -18.45
C LEU A 490 -1.72 -20.72 -17.40
N THR A 491 -2.99 -20.91 -17.79
CA THR A 491 -4.05 -21.43 -16.92
C THR A 491 -4.49 -22.86 -17.23
N ALA A 492 -4.02 -23.46 -18.34
CA ALA A 492 -4.35 -24.83 -18.74
C ALA A 492 -4.04 -25.86 -17.63
N ASN A 493 -2.89 -25.69 -16.96
CA ASN A 493 -2.55 -26.43 -15.74
C ASN A 493 -2.95 -25.58 -14.53
N ALA A 494 -4.23 -25.62 -14.15
CA ALA A 494 -4.86 -24.79 -13.12
C ALA A 494 -4.29 -24.91 -11.68
N GLY A 495 -3.07 -25.42 -11.49
CA GLY A 495 -2.47 -25.67 -10.19
C GLY A 495 -1.05 -25.15 -9.96
N LEU A 496 -0.32 -24.65 -10.96
CA LEU A 496 1.10 -24.28 -10.79
C LEU A 496 1.40 -22.78 -10.80
N LEU A 497 0.63 -21.97 -11.55
CA LEU A 497 0.80 -20.52 -11.58
C LEU A 497 -0.41 -19.83 -10.95
N GLY A 498 -0.16 -18.86 -10.07
CA GLY A 498 -1.18 -17.98 -9.51
C GLY A 498 -0.94 -16.55 -9.95
N PHE A 499 -1.95 -15.89 -10.52
CA PHE A 499 -1.84 -14.49 -10.98
C PHE A 499 -2.61 -13.57 -10.06
N ARG A 500 -1.97 -12.48 -9.64
CA ARG A 500 -2.62 -11.41 -8.88
C ARG A 500 -2.24 -10.06 -9.44
N LEU A 501 -3.25 -9.20 -9.62
CA LEU A 501 -3.04 -7.84 -10.08
C LEU A 501 -3.18 -6.86 -8.92
N GLY A 502 -2.13 -6.08 -8.69
CA GLY A 502 -2.16 -4.93 -7.78
C GLY A 502 -2.37 -3.63 -8.54
N HIS A 503 -2.90 -2.61 -7.87
CA HIS A 503 -3.16 -1.31 -8.49
C HIS A 503 -3.99 -1.45 -9.78
N ALA A 504 -5.04 -2.27 -9.70
CA ALA A 504 -5.86 -2.75 -10.80
C ALA A 504 -7.35 -2.45 -10.54
N CYS A 505 -7.67 -1.18 -10.37
CA CYS A 505 -9.02 -0.72 -10.07
C CYS A 505 -9.82 -0.46 -11.36
N HIS A 506 -9.16 -0.25 -12.50
CA HIS A 506 -9.83 -0.08 -13.78
C HIS A 506 -10.08 -1.41 -14.48
N TYR A 507 -11.26 -1.54 -15.12
CA TYR A 507 -11.69 -2.74 -15.84
C TYR A 507 -11.67 -4.02 -15.02
N ARG A 508 -11.59 -3.93 -13.68
CA ARG A 508 -11.59 -5.09 -12.79
C ARG A 508 -12.76 -6.01 -13.08
N SER A 509 -13.91 -5.42 -13.41
CA SER A 509 -15.10 -6.16 -13.79
C SER A 509 -14.92 -6.98 -15.08
N PHE A 510 -14.43 -6.34 -16.12
CA PHE A 510 -14.11 -7.02 -17.37
C PHE A 510 -13.06 -8.13 -17.16
N VAL A 511 -12.00 -7.84 -16.41
CA VAL A 511 -10.90 -8.78 -16.15
C VAL A 511 -11.39 -10.00 -15.39
N ALA A 512 -12.14 -9.85 -14.30
CA ALA A 512 -12.57 -11.01 -13.52
C ALA A 512 -13.60 -11.88 -14.27
N ALA A 513 -14.38 -11.30 -15.18
CA ALA A 513 -15.32 -12.03 -16.03
C ALA A 513 -14.61 -12.80 -17.16
N LYS A 514 -13.62 -12.16 -17.81
CA LYS A 514 -12.90 -12.76 -18.95
C LYS A 514 -11.76 -13.69 -18.52
N TYR A 515 -11.09 -13.38 -17.41
CA TYR A 515 -9.91 -14.09 -16.91
C TYR A 515 -10.13 -14.59 -15.46
N PRO A 516 -11.04 -15.57 -15.24
CA PRO A 516 -11.47 -16.00 -13.91
C PRO A 516 -10.37 -16.52 -12.95
N PHE A 517 -9.20 -16.92 -13.45
CA PHE A 517 -8.07 -17.37 -12.63
C PHE A 517 -7.16 -16.23 -12.13
N ILE A 518 -7.41 -14.99 -12.55
CA ILE A 518 -6.67 -13.82 -12.10
C ILE A 518 -7.38 -13.22 -10.88
N ALA A 519 -6.64 -13.09 -9.78
CA ALA A 519 -7.11 -12.41 -8.57
C ALA A 519 -6.60 -10.96 -8.51
N PHE A 520 -7.02 -10.20 -7.51
CA PHE A 520 -6.53 -8.84 -7.27
C PHE A 520 -5.98 -8.73 -5.85
N ASP A 521 -5.01 -7.86 -5.59
CA ASP A 521 -4.86 -7.29 -4.25
C ASP A 521 -5.45 -5.89 -4.24
N THR A 522 -6.26 -5.63 -3.22
CA THR A 522 -7.07 -4.43 -3.13
C THR A 522 -6.47 -3.51 -2.09
N HIS A 523 -6.17 -2.30 -2.53
CA HIS A 523 -5.65 -1.23 -1.70
C HIS A 523 -6.54 0.01 -1.89
N LEU A 524 -7.13 0.49 -0.80
CA LEU A 524 -8.12 1.56 -0.79
C LEU A 524 -7.57 2.87 -0.21
N GLY A 525 -6.62 2.81 0.72
CA GLY A 525 -6.18 3.93 1.55
C GLY A 525 -5.11 4.87 0.98
N GLY A 526 -4.37 4.47 -0.06
CA GLY A 526 -3.29 5.29 -0.65
C GLY A 526 -3.56 5.86 -2.04
N HIS A 527 -4.64 5.44 -2.73
CA HIS A 527 -4.85 5.79 -4.14
C HIS A 527 -5.74 7.00 -4.37
N ALA A 528 -5.39 7.80 -5.38
CA ALA A 528 -6.26 8.84 -5.91
C ALA A 528 -7.58 8.29 -6.51
N ILE A 529 -7.56 7.06 -7.03
CA ILE A 529 -8.71 6.33 -7.60
C ILE A 529 -9.73 6.02 -6.51
N ALA A 530 -9.25 5.39 -5.44
CA ALA A 530 -10.00 5.14 -4.23
C ALA A 530 -9.92 6.38 -3.33
N GLY A 531 -9.90 7.60 -3.88
CA GLY A 531 -9.87 8.96 -3.27
C GLY A 531 -9.38 9.18 -1.82
N ALA A 532 -8.63 8.26 -1.23
CA ALA A 532 -8.38 8.16 0.20
C ALA A 532 -7.56 9.28 0.84
N PRO A 533 -6.62 9.97 0.15
CA PRO A 533 -5.98 11.13 0.76
C PRO A 533 -6.96 12.29 1.05
N GLY A 534 -8.18 12.26 0.49
CA GLY A 534 -9.28 13.18 0.81
C GLY A 534 -10.56 12.52 1.37
N TRP A 535 -10.63 11.19 1.48
CA TRP A 535 -11.82 10.47 1.98
C TRP A 535 -12.04 10.58 3.48
N PHE A 536 -10.96 10.76 4.21
CA PHE A 536 -10.95 10.89 5.66
C PHE A 536 -10.12 12.13 5.93
N ALA A 537 -10.74 13.18 6.46
CA ALA A 537 -10.05 14.41 6.83
C ALA A 537 -9.09 14.16 8.01
N SER A 538 -8.04 13.36 7.81
CA SER A 538 -7.03 13.11 8.82
C SER A 538 -5.75 13.85 8.44
N THR A 539 -5.44 14.88 9.21
CA THR A 539 -4.10 15.51 9.28
C THR A 539 -3.06 14.58 9.90
N GLY A 540 -3.30 13.26 9.90
CA GLY A 540 -2.55 12.27 10.66
C GLY A 540 -2.70 10.82 10.20
N GLY A 541 -3.35 10.53 9.07
CA GLY A 541 -3.25 9.20 8.46
C GLY A 541 -4.12 8.11 9.08
N GLY A 542 -5.36 8.46 9.47
CA GLY A 542 -6.33 7.52 10.03
C GLY A 542 -7.68 7.58 9.32
N LEU A 543 -8.47 6.52 9.48
CA LEU A 543 -9.82 6.35 8.93
C LEU A 543 -10.92 7.11 9.70
N ASP A 544 -10.59 7.79 10.79
CA ASP A 544 -11.57 8.52 11.59
C ASP A 544 -12.00 9.82 10.87
N GLY A 545 -13.33 10.06 10.82
CA GLY A 545 -13.89 11.29 10.24
C GLY A 545 -15.06 11.04 9.28
N TYR A 546 -15.33 12.04 8.44
CA TYR A 546 -16.42 12.05 7.46
C TYR A 546 -15.97 11.51 6.10
N VAL A 547 -16.81 10.67 5.48
CA VAL A 547 -16.64 10.08 4.15
C VAL A 547 -17.80 10.50 3.26
N ASP A 548 -17.52 11.11 2.11
CA ASP A 548 -18.54 11.49 1.14
C ASP A 548 -19.15 10.24 0.47
N THR A 549 -20.48 10.18 0.46
CA THR A 549 -21.26 9.12 -0.18
C THR A 549 -21.06 9.00 -1.70
N ASP A 550 -20.79 10.10 -2.40
CA ASP A 550 -20.50 10.05 -3.84
C ASP A 550 -19.17 9.36 -4.11
N LEU A 551 -18.22 9.49 -3.19
CA LEU A 551 -16.94 8.81 -3.25
C LEU A 551 -17.06 7.32 -2.93
N LEU A 552 -17.87 6.92 -1.96
CA LEU A 552 -18.18 5.50 -1.69
C LEU A 552 -18.77 4.81 -2.92
N ARG A 553 -19.68 5.49 -3.63
CA ARG A 553 -20.26 4.95 -4.86
C ARG A 553 -19.23 4.78 -5.96
N VAL A 554 -18.38 5.79 -6.19
CA VAL A 554 -17.29 5.71 -7.18
C VAL A 554 -16.32 4.58 -6.85
N ALA A 555 -15.99 4.39 -5.57
CA ALA A 555 -15.14 3.29 -5.12
C ALA A 555 -15.78 1.93 -5.38
N SER A 556 -17.06 1.77 -5.01
CA SER A 556 -17.78 0.52 -5.25
C SER A 556 -17.85 0.19 -6.74
N ASP A 557 -18.23 1.14 -7.59
CA ASP A 557 -18.35 0.96 -9.04
C ASP A 557 -17.01 0.54 -9.69
N ARG A 558 -15.87 0.95 -9.13
CA ARG A 558 -14.53 0.58 -9.64
C ARG A 558 -14.08 -0.81 -9.15
N LEU A 559 -14.44 -1.18 -7.93
CA LEU A 559 -13.88 -2.36 -7.26
C LEU A 559 -14.79 -3.59 -7.33
N MET A 560 -16.09 -3.36 -7.45
CA MET A 560 -17.11 -4.40 -7.29
C MET A 560 -18.10 -4.38 -8.44
N PHE A 561 -18.54 -5.57 -8.81
CA PHE A 561 -19.64 -5.79 -9.73
C PHE A 561 -20.95 -5.78 -8.95
N THR A 562 -21.57 -4.62 -8.82
CA THR A 562 -22.85 -4.51 -8.10
C THR A 562 -23.99 -4.31 -9.11
N GLY A 563 -24.89 -5.29 -9.16
CA GLY A 563 -26.09 -5.26 -9.99
C GLY A 563 -26.36 -6.57 -10.74
N LEU A 564 -27.45 -6.62 -11.50
CA LEU A 564 -27.86 -7.84 -12.23
C LEU A 564 -26.92 -8.18 -13.40
N GLN A 565 -26.19 -7.19 -13.91
CA GLN A 565 -25.19 -7.35 -14.96
C GLN A 565 -23.99 -8.22 -14.55
N ALA A 566 -23.81 -8.47 -13.25
CA ALA A 566 -22.81 -9.41 -12.74
C ALA A 566 -23.25 -10.87 -12.88
N LEU A 567 -24.55 -11.11 -13.11
CA LEU A 567 -25.15 -12.44 -13.19
C LEU A 567 -25.42 -12.81 -14.64
N SER A 568 -25.22 -14.09 -14.97
CA SER A 568 -25.68 -14.64 -16.24
C SER A 568 -27.21 -14.69 -16.32
N ALA A 569 -27.75 -14.68 -17.53
CA ALA A 569 -29.19 -14.86 -17.75
C ALA A 569 -29.73 -16.15 -17.12
N ALA A 570 -28.93 -17.22 -17.12
CA ALA A 570 -29.29 -18.49 -16.49
C ALA A 570 -29.39 -18.37 -14.96
N GLN A 571 -28.42 -17.73 -14.31
CA GLN A 571 -28.47 -17.48 -12.86
C GLN A 571 -29.69 -16.63 -12.49
N ILE A 572 -29.97 -15.57 -13.25
CA ILE A 572 -31.17 -14.73 -13.03
C ILE A 572 -32.45 -15.56 -13.13
N ALA A 573 -32.59 -16.37 -14.19
CA ALA A 573 -33.77 -17.21 -14.38
C ALA A 573 -33.96 -18.23 -13.24
N GLN A 574 -32.88 -18.85 -12.78
CA GLN A 574 -32.91 -19.79 -11.65
C GLN A 574 -33.35 -19.08 -10.35
N LEU A 575 -32.76 -17.93 -10.03
CA LEU A 575 -33.16 -17.15 -8.84
C LEU A 575 -34.63 -16.69 -8.92
N MET A 576 -35.10 -16.28 -10.11
CA MET A 576 -36.50 -15.93 -10.32
C MET A 576 -37.46 -17.12 -10.15
N SER A 577 -37.05 -18.33 -10.56
CA SER A 577 -37.85 -19.55 -10.34
C SER A 577 -37.95 -19.85 -8.84
N LEU A 578 -36.83 -19.87 -8.12
CA LEU A 578 -36.79 -20.13 -6.69
C LEU A 578 -37.74 -19.21 -5.91
N VAL A 579 -37.72 -17.91 -6.23
CA VAL A 579 -38.59 -16.91 -5.60
C VAL A 579 -40.06 -17.10 -5.94
N ARG A 580 -40.37 -17.56 -7.16
CA ARG A 580 -41.76 -17.78 -7.62
C ARG A 580 -42.38 -19.01 -6.97
N ASP A 581 -41.59 -20.06 -6.84
CA ASP A 581 -42.03 -21.38 -6.43
C ASP A 581 -42.09 -21.51 -4.90
N ALA A 582 -41.36 -20.67 -4.16
CA ALA A 582 -41.40 -20.63 -2.70
C ALA A 582 -42.65 -19.92 -2.15
N ALA A 583 -43.20 -20.50 -1.08
CA ALA A 583 -44.28 -19.90 -0.29
C ALA A 583 -43.76 -18.94 0.79
N THR A 584 -42.67 -19.33 1.47
CA THR A 584 -41.96 -18.51 2.45
C THR A 584 -40.47 -18.40 2.12
N LEU A 585 -39.79 -17.42 2.73
CA LEU A 585 -38.33 -17.29 2.59
C LEU A 585 -37.58 -18.52 3.16
N ALA A 586 -38.10 -19.13 4.23
CA ALA A 586 -37.53 -20.37 4.77
C ALA A 586 -37.67 -21.54 3.78
N ASP A 587 -38.83 -21.69 3.13
CA ASP A 587 -39.04 -22.71 2.10
C ASP A 587 -38.09 -22.50 0.91
N LEU A 588 -37.85 -21.24 0.53
CA LEU A 588 -36.91 -20.89 -0.53
C LEU A 588 -35.51 -21.41 -0.21
N PHE A 589 -35.02 -21.23 1.02
CA PHE A 589 -33.69 -21.73 1.39
C PHE A 589 -33.64 -23.25 1.40
N VAL A 590 -34.62 -23.92 2.00
CA VAL A 590 -34.64 -25.39 2.05
C VAL A 590 -34.67 -26.01 0.65
N ALA A 591 -35.59 -25.56 -0.21
CA ALA A 591 -35.73 -26.10 -1.57
C ALA A 591 -34.62 -25.61 -2.51
N GLY A 592 -34.17 -24.37 -2.33
CA GLY A 592 -33.18 -23.72 -3.18
C GLY A 592 -31.72 -24.02 -2.83
N LYS A 593 -31.44 -24.70 -1.71
CA LYS A 593 -30.07 -24.98 -1.25
C LYS A 593 -29.17 -25.58 -2.36
N PRO A 594 -29.58 -26.60 -3.13
CA PRO A 594 -28.73 -27.18 -4.17
C PRO A 594 -28.36 -26.16 -5.26
N VAL A 595 -29.35 -25.39 -5.72
CA VAL A 595 -29.17 -24.36 -6.75
C VAL A 595 -28.26 -23.24 -6.26
N ILE A 596 -28.47 -22.76 -5.04
CA ILE A 596 -27.66 -21.68 -4.46
C ILE A 596 -26.23 -22.17 -4.21
N GLN A 597 -26.03 -23.39 -3.69
CA GLN A 597 -24.69 -23.94 -3.48
C GLN A 597 -23.91 -24.12 -4.78
N GLU A 598 -24.58 -24.54 -5.86
CA GLU A 598 -23.98 -24.61 -7.20
C GLU A 598 -23.54 -23.21 -7.68
N GLN A 599 -24.41 -22.20 -7.52
CA GLN A 599 -24.07 -20.82 -7.89
C GLN A 599 -22.92 -20.25 -7.05
N LEU A 600 -22.87 -20.54 -5.75
CA LEU A 600 -21.78 -20.14 -4.85
C LEU A 600 -20.47 -20.83 -5.24
N ALA A 601 -20.50 -22.12 -5.52
CA ALA A 601 -19.32 -22.87 -5.97
C ALA A 601 -18.77 -22.30 -7.28
N ALA A 602 -19.64 -21.99 -8.24
CA ALA A 602 -19.24 -21.36 -9.50
C ALA A 602 -18.65 -19.96 -9.28
N ALA A 603 -19.26 -19.13 -8.42
CA ALA A 603 -18.75 -17.79 -8.10
C ALA A 603 -17.35 -17.83 -7.47
N MET A 604 -17.12 -18.83 -6.60
CA MET A 604 -15.89 -19.00 -5.83
C MET A 604 -14.89 -19.98 -6.45
N ALA A 605 -15.08 -20.42 -7.70
CA ALA A 605 -14.45 -21.61 -8.31
C ALA A 605 -12.99 -21.92 -7.88
N LEU A 606 -12.07 -20.93 -7.92
CA LEU A 606 -10.66 -21.13 -7.54
C LEU A 606 -10.45 -21.55 -6.08
N ILE A 607 -11.29 -21.03 -5.18
CA ILE A 607 -11.21 -21.26 -3.74
C ILE A 607 -12.31 -22.20 -3.22
N ALA A 608 -13.24 -22.63 -4.09
CA ALA A 608 -14.42 -23.41 -3.71
C ALA A 608 -14.07 -24.77 -3.07
N SER A 609 -12.93 -25.38 -3.46
CA SER A 609 -12.50 -26.68 -2.92
C SER A 609 -12.11 -26.63 -1.44
N VAL A 610 -11.67 -25.47 -0.94
CA VAL A 610 -11.29 -25.25 0.47
C VAL A 610 -12.29 -24.37 1.20
N ALA A 611 -13.03 -23.53 0.48
CA ALA A 611 -14.13 -22.75 1.01
C ALA A 611 -15.30 -23.69 1.31
N ASN A 612 -15.47 -24.05 2.59
CA ASN A 612 -16.58 -24.87 3.06
C ASN A 612 -17.93 -24.32 2.53
N LEU A 613 -18.52 -24.99 1.53
CA LEU A 613 -19.71 -24.52 0.83
C LEU A 613 -20.95 -24.46 1.72
N ASP A 614 -21.04 -25.28 2.77
CA ASP A 614 -22.12 -25.17 3.75
C ASP A 614 -22.00 -23.89 4.59
N ARG A 615 -20.78 -23.49 4.97
CA ARG A 615 -20.54 -22.20 5.64
C ARG A 615 -20.80 -21.02 4.72
N ALA A 616 -20.37 -21.10 3.45
CA ALA A 616 -20.65 -20.08 2.46
C ALA A 616 -22.16 -19.91 2.25
N TYR A 617 -22.89 -21.04 2.16
CA TYR A 617 -24.35 -21.04 2.08
C TYR A 617 -25.03 -20.46 3.32
N ALA A 618 -24.57 -20.81 4.53
CA ALA A 618 -25.11 -20.26 5.77
C ALA A 618 -24.90 -18.73 5.86
N ALA A 619 -23.72 -18.24 5.46
CA ALA A 619 -23.45 -16.80 5.39
C ALA A 619 -24.33 -16.11 4.33
N PHE A 620 -24.50 -16.73 3.16
CA PHE A 620 -25.40 -16.26 2.12
C PHE A 620 -26.85 -16.15 2.64
N GLN A 621 -27.35 -17.20 3.27
CA GLN A 621 -28.69 -17.22 3.86
C GLN A 621 -28.86 -16.09 4.88
N ALA A 622 -27.96 -15.97 5.85
CA ALA A 622 -28.03 -14.94 6.90
C ALA A 622 -28.05 -13.52 6.33
N LEU A 623 -27.25 -13.25 5.29
CA LEU A 623 -27.23 -11.96 4.61
C LEU A 623 -28.53 -11.71 3.84
N VAL A 624 -29.08 -12.71 3.16
CA VAL A 624 -30.34 -12.58 2.43
C VAL A 624 -31.50 -12.34 3.39
N GLU A 625 -31.57 -13.07 4.51
CA GLU A 625 -32.56 -12.85 5.58
C GLU A 625 -32.48 -11.43 6.13
N ALA A 626 -31.26 -10.94 6.41
CA ALA A 626 -31.07 -9.58 6.90
C ALA A 626 -31.50 -8.51 5.88
N LEU A 627 -31.35 -8.78 4.57
CA LEU A 627 -31.73 -7.86 3.50
C LEU A 627 -33.23 -7.88 3.20
N ALA A 628 -33.83 -9.07 3.23
CA ALA A 628 -35.25 -9.24 3.00
C ALA A 628 -36.07 -8.73 4.20
N GLY A 629 -35.53 -8.85 5.42
CA GLY A 629 -36.25 -8.54 6.65
C GLY A 629 -37.56 -9.33 6.74
N ASP A 630 -38.59 -8.69 7.27
CA ASP A 630 -39.93 -9.28 7.40
C ASP A 630 -40.77 -9.14 6.11
N SER A 631 -40.18 -8.70 5.00
CA SER A 631 -40.90 -8.51 3.74
C SER A 631 -41.38 -9.84 3.18
N SER A 632 -42.67 -9.94 2.86
CA SER A 632 -43.24 -11.05 2.09
C SER A 632 -43.22 -10.81 0.57
N VAL A 633 -42.60 -9.71 0.12
CA VAL A 633 -42.61 -9.30 -1.29
C VAL A 633 -41.53 -10.04 -2.05
N ARG A 634 -41.94 -10.88 -3.00
CA ARG A 634 -41.04 -11.70 -3.84
C ARG A 634 -39.96 -10.90 -4.56
N SER A 635 -40.25 -9.70 -5.06
CA SER A 635 -39.23 -8.86 -5.70
C SER A 635 -38.12 -8.42 -4.74
N VAL A 636 -38.45 -8.25 -3.45
CA VAL A 636 -37.47 -7.97 -2.39
C VAL A 636 -36.58 -9.19 -2.14
N TRP A 637 -37.15 -10.41 -2.13
CA TRP A 637 -36.36 -11.64 -2.01
C TRP A 637 -35.40 -11.82 -3.17
N PHE A 638 -35.87 -11.60 -4.41
CA PHE A 638 -35.02 -11.66 -5.60
C PHE A 638 -33.89 -10.61 -5.55
N ALA A 639 -34.20 -9.38 -5.14
CA ALA A 639 -33.21 -8.32 -4.96
C ALA A 639 -32.18 -8.68 -3.88
N ALA A 640 -32.59 -9.32 -2.77
CA ALA A 640 -31.69 -9.78 -1.73
C ALA A 640 -30.78 -10.91 -2.23
N LEU A 641 -31.34 -11.95 -2.86
CA LEU A 641 -30.58 -13.08 -3.42
C LEU A 641 -29.51 -12.62 -4.41
N SER A 642 -29.90 -11.78 -5.37
CA SER A 642 -28.97 -11.27 -6.40
C SER A 642 -27.87 -10.39 -5.81
N ARG A 643 -28.20 -9.49 -4.89
CA ARG A 643 -27.20 -8.60 -4.24
C ARG A 643 -26.22 -9.37 -3.36
N VAL A 644 -26.69 -10.37 -2.61
CA VAL A 644 -25.81 -11.21 -1.79
C VAL A 644 -24.95 -12.11 -2.67
N LEU A 645 -25.48 -12.68 -3.76
CA LEU A 645 -24.68 -13.48 -4.70
C LEU A 645 -23.53 -12.66 -5.31
N ASN A 646 -23.77 -11.38 -5.61
CA ASN A 646 -22.73 -10.48 -6.08
C ASN A 646 -21.55 -10.38 -5.11
N LEU A 647 -21.77 -10.44 -3.79
CA LEU A 647 -20.66 -10.46 -2.82
C LEU A 647 -19.72 -11.65 -3.07
N PHE A 648 -20.28 -12.83 -3.30
CA PHE A 648 -19.50 -14.03 -3.56
C PHE A 648 -18.83 -14.00 -4.93
N ILE A 649 -19.44 -13.41 -5.96
CA ILE A 649 -18.81 -13.21 -7.28
C ILE A 649 -17.58 -12.28 -7.16
N ASN A 650 -17.70 -11.27 -6.30
CA ASN A 650 -16.69 -10.25 -6.05
C ASN A 650 -15.56 -10.68 -5.10
N TRP A 651 -15.49 -11.95 -4.70
CA TRP A 651 -14.56 -12.41 -3.66
C TRP A 651 -13.09 -12.00 -3.90
N ARG A 652 -12.67 -11.93 -5.18
CA ARG A 652 -11.30 -11.54 -5.58
C ARG A 652 -10.94 -10.11 -5.18
N SER A 653 -11.92 -9.23 -4.97
CA SER A 653 -11.73 -7.86 -4.48
C SER A 653 -11.55 -7.77 -2.97
N TYR A 654 -11.65 -8.88 -2.24
CA TYR A 654 -11.52 -8.91 -0.77
C TYR A 654 -10.14 -9.34 -0.30
N LEU A 655 -9.26 -9.73 -1.23
CA LEU A 655 -7.86 -9.96 -0.94
C LEU A 655 -7.20 -8.58 -0.82
N LEU A 656 -6.83 -8.21 0.40
CA LEU A 656 -6.26 -6.89 0.68
C LEU A 656 -4.73 -6.92 0.62
N GLY A 657 -4.15 -5.86 0.10
CA GLY A 657 -2.71 -5.60 0.09
C GLY A 657 -2.46 -4.20 0.61
N SER A 658 -1.46 -4.04 1.46
CA SER A 658 -1.14 -2.72 2.01
C SER A 658 -0.22 -1.89 1.13
N ASP A 659 0.49 -2.52 0.19
CA ASP A 659 1.65 -2.03 -0.56
C ASP A 659 2.79 -1.55 0.37
N THR A 660 2.57 -0.58 1.27
CA THR A 660 3.59 -0.08 2.21
C THR A 660 3.02 0.59 3.48
N GLN A 661 2.64 -0.20 4.50
CA GLN A 661 1.91 0.33 5.68
C GLN A 661 2.56 1.46 6.47
N GLY A 662 3.89 1.56 6.42
CA GLY A 662 4.64 2.60 7.12
C GLY A 662 4.99 3.80 6.25
N LEU A 663 4.83 3.70 4.92
CA LEU A 663 5.16 4.75 3.95
C LEU A 663 3.92 5.55 3.57
N GLU A 664 2.86 4.86 3.20
CA GLU A 664 1.53 5.42 3.03
C GLU A 664 0.83 5.27 4.38
N HIS A 665 0.02 6.24 4.78
CA HIS A 665 -0.69 6.20 6.06
C HIS A 665 -1.84 5.18 6.06
N SER A 666 -1.60 3.95 5.59
CA SER A 666 -2.60 2.90 5.47
C SER A 666 -2.13 1.61 6.11
N ASP A 667 -2.78 1.20 7.20
CA ASP A 667 -2.65 -0.12 7.81
C ASP A 667 -3.62 -1.10 7.13
N ILE A 668 -3.24 -2.37 6.98
CA ILE A 668 -4.11 -3.42 6.44
C ILE A 668 -5.41 -3.59 7.24
N GLN A 669 -5.39 -3.28 8.53
CA GLN A 669 -6.60 -3.28 9.35
C GLN A 669 -7.54 -2.13 8.98
N ASP A 670 -6.99 -0.98 8.57
CA ASP A 670 -7.79 0.12 8.03
C ASP A 670 -8.32 -0.22 6.64
N GLU A 671 -7.55 -0.91 5.80
CA GLU A 671 -8.04 -1.47 4.53
C GLU A 671 -9.22 -2.41 4.75
N PHE A 672 -9.11 -3.30 5.74
CA PHE A 672 -10.19 -4.21 6.08
C PHE A 672 -11.46 -3.45 6.49
N LEU A 673 -11.32 -2.43 7.35
CA LEU A 673 -12.44 -1.60 7.74
C LEU A 673 -13.04 -0.83 6.55
N ARG A 674 -12.23 -0.29 5.62
CA ARG A 674 -12.72 0.35 4.38
C ARG A 674 -13.52 -0.63 3.54
N THR A 675 -13.05 -1.85 3.34
CA THR A 675 -13.77 -2.89 2.60
C THR A 675 -15.11 -3.21 3.26
N ILE A 676 -15.15 -3.37 4.58
CA ILE A 676 -16.41 -3.62 5.30
C ILE A 676 -17.38 -2.44 5.19
N VAL A 677 -16.90 -1.19 5.27
CA VAL A 677 -17.72 0.01 5.06
C VAL A 677 -18.31 0.02 3.66
N LEU A 678 -17.51 -0.23 2.62
CA LEU A 678 -17.97 -0.29 1.23
C LEU A 678 -19.04 -1.35 1.04
N LEU A 679 -18.78 -2.58 1.51
CA LEU A 679 -19.72 -3.70 1.38
C LEU A 679 -21.02 -3.43 2.14
N ALA A 680 -20.95 -2.94 3.37
CA ALA A 680 -22.13 -2.67 4.17
C ALA A 680 -22.94 -1.50 3.59
N TYR A 681 -22.29 -0.44 3.12
CA TYR A 681 -22.95 0.70 2.47
C TYR A 681 -23.71 0.24 1.21
N ASP A 682 -23.10 -0.63 0.40
CA ASP A 682 -23.75 -1.16 -0.80
C ASP A 682 -24.86 -2.14 -0.48
N LEU A 683 -24.73 -2.96 0.56
CA LEU A 683 -25.67 -4.04 0.86
C LEU A 683 -26.90 -3.58 1.65
N MET A 684 -26.75 -2.67 2.61
CA MET A 684 -27.81 -2.38 3.59
C MET A 684 -29.05 -1.70 2.99
N PRO A 685 -30.27 -2.22 3.26
CA PRO A 685 -31.52 -1.53 2.97
C PRO A 685 -31.81 -0.40 3.98
N PHE A 686 -32.68 0.53 3.59
CA PHE A 686 -32.96 1.79 4.26
C PHE A 686 -33.66 1.69 5.63
N GLU A 687 -34.30 0.55 5.93
CA GLU A 687 -35.18 0.38 7.12
C GLU A 687 -34.80 -0.83 8.00
N ALA A 688 -33.58 -1.37 7.86
CA ALA A 688 -33.16 -2.51 8.66
C ALA A 688 -33.06 -2.18 10.16
N SER A 689 -33.47 -3.12 11.02
CA SER A 689 -33.30 -3.01 12.46
C SER A 689 -31.82 -3.03 12.88
N ALA A 690 -31.51 -2.49 14.05
CA ALA A 690 -30.14 -2.47 14.60
C ALA A 690 -29.53 -3.87 14.76
N SER A 691 -30.34 -4.88 15.11
CA SER A 691 -29.90 -6.27 15.20
C SER A 691 -29.51 -6.84 13.84
N SER A 692 -30.30 -6.55 12.80
CA SER A 692 -29.99 -6.98 11.42
C SER A 692 -28.73 -6.30 10.90
N GLN A 693 -28.54 -5.01 11.20
CA GLN A 693 -27.33 -4.26 10.86
C GLN A 693 -26.06 -4.85 11.50
N GLY A 694 -26.13 -5.21 12.78
CA GLY A 694 -25.02 -5.87 13.49
C GLY A 694 -24.66 -7.23 12.90
N ASN A 695 -25.67 -8.03 12.55
CA ASN A 695 -25.46 -9.34 11.93
C ASN A 695 -24.80 -9.21 10.54
N VAL A 696 -25.27 -8.28 9.70
CA VAL A 696 -24.65 -8.01 8.38
C VAL A 696 -23.17 -7.65 8.54
N GLY A 697 -22.85 -6.73 9.45
CA GLY A 697 -21.46 -6.36 9.73
C GLY A 697 -20.58 -7.56 10.11
N ALA A 698 -21.07 -8.45 10.97
CA ALA A 698 -20.35 -9.65 11.39
C ALA A 698 -20.18 -10.67 10.24
N GLN A 699 -21.23 -10.91 9.45
CA GLN A 699 -21.18 -11.83 8.31
C GLN A 699 -20.23 -11.34 7.21
N LEU A 700 -20.20 -10.03 6.95
CA LEU A 700 -19.26 -9.43 5.98
C LEU A 700 -17.80 -9.57 6.44
N GLN A 701 -17.53 -9.35 7.74
CA GLN A 701 -16.20 -9.58 8.31
C GLN A 701 -15.76 -11.04 8.15
N GLN A 702 -16.64 -11.98 8.48
CA GLN A 702 -16.36 -13.40 8.35
C GLN A 702 -16.16 -13.81 6.90
N LEU A 703 -16.96 -13.30 5.97
CA LEU A 703 -16.84 -13.57 4.53
C LEU A 703 -15.46 -13.15 4.02
N VAL A 704 -15.09 -11.88 4.23
CA VAL A 704 -13.80 -11.33 3.77
C VAL A 704 -12.64 -12.12 4.36
N ALA A 705 -12.64 -12.39 5.67
CA ALA A 705 -11.58 -13.16 6.32
C ALA A 705 -11.49 -14.62 5.81
N SER A 706 -12.63 -15.27 5.57
CA SER A 706 -12.68 -16.66 5.10
C SER A 706 -12.22 -16.79 3.65
N VAL A 707 -12.57 -15.82 2.80
CA VAL A 707 -12.12 -15.75 1.41
C VAL A 707 -10.60 -15.62 1.32
N SER A 708 -10.01 -14.73 2.12
CA SER A 708 -8.56 -14.58 2.18
C SER A 708 -7.90 -15.87 2.68
N ALA A 709 -8.38 -16.45 3.77
CA ALA A 709 -7.86 -17.73 4.24
C ALA A 709 -7.91 -18.83 3.15
N ALA A 710 -9.03 -18.94 2.45
CA ALA A 710 -9.21 -19.91 1.37
C ALA A 710 -8.24 -19.66 0.20
N TYR A 711 -8.08 -18.40 -0.25
CA TYR A 711 -7.14 -18.07 -1.32
C TYR A 711 -5.69 -18.37 -0.92
N TRP A 712 -5.29 -18.07 0.31
CA TRP A 712 -3.97 -18.43 0.81
C TRP A 712 -3.75 -19.95 0.80
N GLN A 713 -4.76 -20.72 1.20
CA GLN A 713 -4.69 -22.18 1.26
C GLN A 713 -4.57 -22.86 -0.09
N VAL A 714 -5.10 -22.27 -1.17
CA VAL A 714 -4.96 -22.83 -2.53
C VAL A 714 -3.73 -22.34 -3.28
N THR A 715 -3.16 -21.19 -2.90
CA THR A 715 -2.01 -20.59 -3.61
C THR A 715 -0.69 -20.79 -2.89
N VAL A 716 -0.66 -20.66 -1.56
CA VAL A 716 0.56 -20.75 -0.76
C VAL A 716 0.59 -22.07 0.00
N GLY A 717 -0.42 -22.36 0.83
CA GLY A 717 -0.47 -23.57 1.64
C GLY A 717 -1.10 -23.39 3.02
N PRO A 718 -0.72 -24.19 4.02
CA PRO A 718 -1.34 -24.17 5.36
C PRO A 718 -1.33 -22.79 6.03
N LEU A 719 -2.34 -22.55 6.87
CA LEU A 719 -2.42 -21.32 7.64
C LEU A 719 -1.44 -21.35 8.83
N ALA A 720 -0.86 -20.19 9.13
CA ALA A 720 -0.01 -19.95 10.29
C ALA A 720 -0.74 -20.25 11.61
N GLY A 721 0.01 -20.78 12.59
CA GLY A 721 -0.49 -21.04 13.94
C GLY A 721 -0.70 -19.78 14.77
N PHE A 722 -0.01 -18.69 14.46
CA PHE A 722 -0.16 -17.39 15.13
C PHE A 722 -1.57 -16.83 14.96
N ALA A 723 -2.32 -16.70 16.06
CA ALA A 723 -3.58 -15.98 16.09
C ALA A 723 -3.36 -14.58 16.68
N GLY A 724 -3.43 -13.56 15.83
CA GLY A 724 -3.37 -12.16 16.28
C GLY A 724 -4.53 -11.84 17.21
N THR A 725 -4.25 -11.09 18.28
CA THR A 725 -5.25 -10.69 19.29
C THR A 725 -5.75 -9.27 19.13
N ARG A 726 -5.17 -8.49 18.18
CA ARG A 726 -5.58 -7.11 17.93
C ARG A 726 -7.03 -7.07 17.44
N GLN A 727 -7.79 -6.12 17.97
CA GLN A 727 -9.17 -5.86 17.57
C GLN A 727 -9.35 -4.37 17.37
N ILE A 728 -10.09 -4.01 16.32
CA ILE A 728 -10.48 -2.63 16.07
C ILE A 728 -11.97 -2.52 16.32
N THR A 729 -12.37 -1.64 17.23
CA THR A 729 -13.79 -1.32 17.40
C THR A 729 -14.09 -0.02 16.67
N ALA A 730 -14.99 -0.07 15.68
CA ALA A 730 -15.41 1.09 14.91
C ALA A 730 -16.94 1.23 14.92
N SER A 731 -17.42 2.46 14.96
CA SER A 731 -18.84 2.79 14.76
C SER A 731 -18.97 3.53 13.43
N ILE A 732 -19.98 3.16 12.63
CA ILE A 732 -20.19 3.69 11.29
C ILE A 732 -21.63 4.21 11.22
N ALA A 733 -21.84 5.49 10.89
CA ALA A 733 -23.17 6.08 10.84
C ALA A 733 -23.25 7.27 9.86
N GLY A 734 -24.36 7.45 9.17
CA GLY A 734 -24.55 8.54 8.22
C GLY A 734 -25.87 8.42 7.45
N TYR A 735 -25.96 9.07 6.29
CA TYR A 735 -27.13 8.93 5.41
C TYR A 735 -26.72 8.36 4.06
N LYS A 736 -27.51 7.41 3.55
CA LYS A 736 -27.36 6.85 2.21
C LYS A 736 -28.16 7.71 1.22
N ALA A 737 -27.55 8.78 0.73
CA ALA A 737 -28.12 9.73 -0.23
C ALA A 737 -26.98 10.42 -1.02
N PRO A 738 -27.22 10.92 -2.25
CA PRO A 738 -26.23 11.73 -2.96
C PRO A 738 -25.80 12.97 -2.17
N ALA A 739 -24.54 13.41 -2.33
CA ALA A 739 -23.96 14.57 -1.63
C ALA A 739 -24.13 14.55 -0.09
N SER A 740 -24.07 13.35 0.51
CA SER A 740 -24.17 13.11 1.95
C SER A 740 -22.83 12.61 2.52
N VAL A 741 -22.81 12.33 3.83
CA VAL A 741 -21.64 11.79 4.54
C VAL A 741 -21.96 10.56 5.39
N VAL A 742 -20.95 9.69 5.50
CA VAL A 742 -20.86 8.62 6.50
C VAL A 742 -19.69 8.94 7.43
N THR A 743 -19.92 8.85 8.74
CA THR A 743 -18.91 9.05 9.78
C THR A 743 -18.39 7.70 10.22
N VAL A 744 -17.07 7.58 10.33
CA VAL A 744 -16.42 6.44 11.00
C VAL A 744 -15.71 6.92 12.25
N THR A 745 -15.92 6.22 13.36
CA THR A 745 -15.30 6.54 14.65
C THR A 745 -14.76 5.28 15.29
N ARG A 746 -13.43 5.18 15.42
CA ARG A 746 -12.77 4.11 16.17
C ARG A 746 -12.80 4.41 17.66
N LYS A 747 -13.11 3.41 18.49
CA LYS A 747 -12.86 3.47 19.93
C LYS A 747 -11.38 3.15 20.15
N PRO A 748 -10.67 3.88 21.03
CA PRO A 748 -9.31 3.49 21.40
C PRO A 748 -9.34 2.06 21.94
N SER A 749 -8.43 1.21 21.45
CA SER A 749 -8.22 -0.11 22.04
C SER A 749 -7.90 0.08 23.53
N PRO A 750 -8.44 -0.77 24.44
CA PRO A 750 -8.00 -0.78 25.83
C PRO A 750 -6.47 -0.95 25.84
N ALA A 751 -5.78 -0.08 26.57
CA ALA A 751 -4.33 -0.07 26.70
C ALA A 751 -3.78 -1.35 27.35
#